data_AF-A0A5E3XHB5-F1
#
_entry.id   AF-A0A5E3XHB5-F1
#
_cell.length_a   1.000
_cell.length_b   1.000
_cell.length_c   1.000
_cell.angle_alpha   90.00
_cell.angle_beta   90.00
_cell.angle_gamma   90.00
#
_symmetry.space_group_name_H-M   'P 1'
#
loop_
_entity.id
_entity.type
_entity.pdbx_description
1 polymer ?
#
loop_
_entity_poly.entity_id
_entity_poly.type
_entity_poly.pdbx_seq_one_letter_code
_entity_poly.pdbx_strand_id
1 'polypeptide(L)'
;MSFKSPDAAVSALCNKLPTGSFDKAALDAQVAQVLETTPSSSSAELRRAKWELALKTNIFDLAMNEGRALKDPGTKYYDEMKHRFDVSLSFLQQDACDSSFMLTLLEDLLQSQSITSCARIFTWVEAHARALTSGMHETKGKSLVLLRTLNNLLRRLSKMGADPVFSGRILAFLSAVFPLSEKSGVNLRGEYGPVWESVDASVERQEEEAEKAEAMKTDEVEGAEEKKEDAMQVDSPDKEEQNKKDAFYKVFWSLQLPFSRPPVFAGILSMADFRTAVEAVLPRLKEATAHDRALAGGKAGHESSATTSGTKRKRASDSPDAPGVSDYFFAKFLTSPELLDLEIADVHFRRQVIFQLLVLLQHLDAWTPTAKAAWCNTKNRSLQFDFTLQPDDATWVSDVRTRLAGELRSSVPAGGVFAETVAVVLERERNWIRWKNEGCPPFEMPIREVGIEEETKEARKRMKAEREGKEGAPRYGSAALKDLWENGFKELSQLEVMMRSTDDIHGYTKTIKAQDKLIDMMKARLPPPPTDGTPAPKLPPRIAAQIEGAEAMKLKTAWLAMRAARGAHYGMLQHAGTGDVVALEAAIEKAEADEKARADAEDVDMKGDLDEEVKEENGDVVDAGDGDPQEVEEMKAEGAAVESMKDVEMAEGEKDVTRSAEVAAAGLQGQ
;
A
#
# COMPACT_ATOMS: atom_id res chain seq x y z
N MET A 1 19.16 43.18 39.41
CA MET A 1 18.67 43.56 40.77
C MET A 1 18.76 42.32 41.62
N SER A 2 19.21 42.37 42.88
CA SER A 2 19.14 41.19 43.77
C SER A 2 17.77 41.12 44.44
N PHE A 3 17.15 39.94 44.42
CA PHE A 3 15.82 39.71 44.98
C PHE A 3 15.92 39.12 46.40
N LYS A 4 15.10 39.65 47.31
CA LYS A 4 15.12 39.25 48.73
C LYS A 4 14.44 37.90 49.00
N SER A 5 13.54 37.46 48.11
CA SER A 5 12.92 36.12 48.15
C SER A 5 12.62 35.60 46.74
N PRO A 6 12.49 34.28 46.57
CA PRO A 6 12.01 33.66 45.33
C PRO A 6 10.66 34.23 44.84
N ASP A 7 9.70 34.45 45.74
CA ASP A 7 8.35 34.93 45.39
C ASP A 7 8.38 36.34 44.79
N ALA A 8 9.24 37.21 45.34
CA ALA A 8 9.47 38.54 44.81
C ALA A 8 10.18 38.52 43.45
N ALA A 9 11.05 37.52 43.21
CA ALA A 9 11.73 37.35 41.93
C ALA A 9 10.79 36.82 40.85
N VAL A 10 10.01 35.76 41.13
CA VAL A 10 8.99 35.21 40.23
C VAL A 10 7.96 36.28 39.88
N SER A 11 7.39 36.95 40.89
CA SER A 11 6.37 38.00 40.66
C SER A 11 6.92 39.18 39.85
N ALA A 12 8.16 39.60 40.09
CA ALA A 12 8.80 40.66 39.31
C ALA A 12 9.23 40.24 37.90
N LEU A 13 9.29 38.94 37.60
CA LEU A 13 9.55 38.41 36.26
C LEU A 13 8.24 38.24 35.49
N CYS A 14 7.20 37.65 36.10
CA CYS A 14 5.85 37.59 35.53
C CYS A 14 5.31 38.99 35.17
N ASN A 15 5.51 39.99 36.03
CA ASN A 15 5.03 41.37 35.80
C ASN A 15 5.85 42.17 34.77
N LYS A 16 6.97 41.64 34.25
CA LYS A 16 7.78 42.29 33.20
C LYS A 16 7.47 41.78 31.80
N LEU A 17 6.77 40.66 31.69
CA LEU A 17 6.45 40.01 30.42
C LEU A 17 5.25 40.72 29.77
N PRO A 18 5.39 41.36 28.58
CA PRO A 18 4.26 41.97 27.89
C PRO A 18 3.21 40.92 27.45
N THR A 19 1.96 41.31 27.25
CA THR A 19 0.88 40.33 26.96
C THR A 19 0.88 39.89 25.48
N GLY A 20 1.88 39.10 25.06
CA GLY A 20 2.13 38.71 23.67
C GLY A 20 3.20 37.61 23.52
N SER A 21 3.66 37.37 22.29
CA SER A 21 4.69 36.34 22.00
C SER A 21 6.10 36.82 22.37
N PHE A 22 6.83 36.01 23.15
CA PHE A 22 8.22 36.28 23.53
C PHE A 22 9.23 35.60 22.62
N ASP A 23 10.43 36.15 22.57
CA ASP A 23 11.63 35.34 22.32
C ASP A 23 11.92 34.50 23.57
N LYS A 24 11.96 33.17 23.39
CA LYS A 24 12.29 32.22 24.46
C LYS A 24 13.72 32.43 24.99
N ALA A 25 14.68 32.77 24.14
CA ALA A 25 16.06 32.98 24.58
C ALA A 25 16.18 34.18 25.54
N ALA A 26 15.44 35.25 25.28
CA ALA A 26 15.33 36.40 26.18
C ALA A 26 14.63 36.08 27.51
N LEU A 27 13.70 35.12 27.56
CA LEU A 27 13.10 34.62 28.79
C LEU A 27 14.09 33.75 29.58
N ASP A 28 14.73 32.77 28.92
CA ASP A 28 15.70 31.86 29.54
C ASP A 28 16.87 32.64 30.16
N ALA A 29 17.39 33.67 29.48
CA ALA A 29 18.43 34.55 30.00
C ALA A 29 18.00 35.36 31.25
N GLN A 30 16.73 35.77 31.33
CA GLN A 30 16.19 36.46 32.51
C GLN A 30 16.00 35.50 33.70
N VAL A 31 15.57 34.26 33.45
CA VAL A 31 15.48 33.21 34.48
C VAL A 31 16.86 32.88 35.04
N ALA A 32 17.88 32.73 34.17
CA ALA A 32 19.26 32.50 34.60
C ALA A 32 19.78 33.62 35.52
N GLN A 33 19.60 34.89 35.11
CA GLN A 33 19.96 36.04 35.94
C GLN A 33 19.19 36.07 37.28
N VAL A 34 17.92 35.65 37.32
CA VAL A 34 17.15 35.54 38.57
C VAL A 34 17.70 34.45 39.49
N LEU A 35 18.09 33.31 38.94
CA LEU A 35 18.71 32.22 39.71
C LEU A 35 20.06 32.66 40.31
N GLU A 36 20.91 33.33 39.54
CA GLU A 36 22.20 33.88 40.01
C GLU A 36 22.04 34.96 41.09
N THR A 37 21.09 35.89 40.91
CA THR A 37 20.94 37.07 41.78
C THR A 37 20.15 36.83 43.08
N THR A 38 19.68 35.59 43.30
CA THR A 38 18.91 35.18 44.49
C THR A 38 19.78 34.36 45.46
N PRO A 39 19.98 34.80 46.72
CA PRO A 39 20.99 34.24 47.62
C PRO A 39 20.76 32.77 48.00
N SER A 40 21.86 32.02 48.09
CA SER A 40 21.89 30.56 48.22
C SER A 40 22.41 30.07 49.59
N SER A 41 21.77 30.48 50.69
CA SER A 41 22.14 30.08 52.06
C SER A 41 21.54 28.76 52.56
N SER A 42 20.76 28.05 51.73
CA SER A 42 20.16 26.75 52.06
C SER A 42 20.62 25.63 51.14
N SER A 43 20.45 24.38 51.55
CA SER A 43 20.73 23.20 50.73
C SER A 43 20.03 23.24 49.37
N ALA A 44 20.60 22.54 48.38
CA ALA A 44 20.09 22.55 47.00
C ALA A 44 18.61 22.10 46.93
N GLU A 45 18.24 21.05 47.65
CA GLU A 45 16.85 20.55 47.75
C GLU A 45 15.91 21.61 48.32
N LEU A 46 16.29 22.26 49.44
CA LEU A 46 15.49 23.32 50.05
C LEU A 46 15.46 24.59 49.19
N ARG A 47 16.41 24.78 48.26
CA ARG A 47 16.36 25.82 47.23
C ARG A 47 15.40 25.45 46.10
N ARG A 48 15.39 24.21 45.59
CA ARG A 48 14.40 23.73 44.59
C ARG A 48 12.98 23.88 45.14
N ALA A 49 12.72 23.33 46.33
CA ALA A 49 11.40 23.38 46.97
C ALA A 49 10.86 24.81 47.21
N LYS A 50 11.74 25.79 47.45
CA LYS A 50 11.35 27.21 47.55
C LYS A 50 10.96 27.82 46.20
N TRP A 51 11.66 27.48 45.11
CA TRP A 51 11.27 27.92 43.76
C TRP A 51 9.97 27.28 43.32
N GLU A 52 9.80 25.98 43.57
CA GLU A 52 8.57 25.24 43.28
C GLU A 52 7.36 25.82 44.03
N LEU A 53 7.53 26.15 45.32
CA LEU A 53 6.49 26.81 46.12
C LEU A 53 6.16 28.22 45.58
N ALA A 54 7.16 29.01 45.20
CA ALA A 54 6.97 30.37 44.67
C ALA A 54 6.24 30.36 43.31
N LEU A 55 6.67 29.48 42.39
CA LEU A 55 6.02 29.29 41.08
C LEU A 55 4.59 28.78 41.24
N LYS A 56 4.38 27.78 42.11
CA LYS A 56 3.06 27.22 42.41
C LYS A 56 2.13 28.29 42.99
N THR A 57 2.56 29.02 44.02
CA THR A 57 1.75 30.09 44.65
C THR A 57 1.37 31.16 43.63
N ASN A 58 2.32 31.64 42.82
CA ASN A 58 2.06 32.64 41.79
C ASN A 58 1.04 32.21 40.71
N ILE A 59 0.91 30.90 40.45
CA ILE A 59 -0.07 30.33 39.53
C ILE A 59 -1.43 30.13 40.21
N PHE A 60 -1.47 29.66 41.45
CA PHE A 60 -2.71 29.50 42.20
C PHE A 60 -3.37 30.83 42.58
N ASP A 61 -2.57 31.87 42.88
CA ASP A 61 -3.05 33.24 43.07
C ASP A 61 -3.76 33.80 41.83
N LEU A 62 -3.27 33.47 40.62
CA LEU A 62 -3.98 33.77 39.39
C LEU A 62 -5.25 32.92 39.28
N ALA A 63 -5.14 31.60 39.50
CA ALA A 63 -6.24 30.63 39.36
C ALA A 63 -7.49 30.96 40.19
N MET A 64 -7.33 31.58 41.37
CA MET A 64 -8.45 32.09 42.18
C MET A 64 -9.36 33.10 41.43
N ASN A 65 -8.88 33.72 40.35
CA ASN A 65 -9.65 34.68 39.55
C ASN A 65 -10.45 34.02 38.39
N GLU A 66 -10.37 32.70 38.20
CA GLU A 66 -11.10 31.96 37.16
C GLU A 66 -12.59 32.31 37.11
N GLY A 67 -13.27 32.33 38.26
CA GLY A 67 -14.71 32.63 38.36
C GLY A 67 -15.11 34.07 37.99
N ARG A 68 -14.13 34.97 37.81
CA ARG A 68 -14.30 36.28 37.16
C ARG A 68 -14.00 36.18 35.67
N ALA A 69 -12.90 35.51 35.30
CA ALA A 69 -12.47 35.35 33.92
C ALA A 69 -13.52 34.63 33.03
N LEU A 70 -14.21 33.62 33.57
CA LEU A 70 -15.29 32.90 32.88
C LEU A 70 -16.52 33.78 32.52
N LYS A 71 -16.62 35.00 33.06
CA LYS A 71 -17.74 35.92 32.83
C LYS A 71 -17.45 37.03 31.82
N ASP A 72 -16.20 37.20 31.41
CA ASP A 72 -15.77 38.22 30.45
C ASP A 72 -15.11 37.54 29.22
N PRO A 73 -15.74 37.62 28.03
CA PRO A 73 -15.21 37.03 26.79
C PRO A 73 -13.84 37.58 26.34
N GLY A 74 -13.42 38.75 26.82
CA GLY A 74 -12.17 39.41 26.41
C GLY A 74 -10.96 39.14 27.32
N THR A 75 -11.03 38.13 28.19
CA THR A 75 -10.11 38.00 29.33
C THR A 75 -8.67 37.59 28.99
N LYS A 76 -7.73 38.46 29.38
CA LYS A 76 -6.27 38.20 29.37
C LYS A 76 -5.81 37.10 30.33
N TYR A 77 -6.70 36.64 31.23
CA TYR A 77 -6.45 35.59 32.22
C TYR A 77 -5.72 34.37 31.65
N TYR A 78 -6.18 33.84 30.51
CA TYR A 78 -5.60 32.66 29.90
C TYR A 78 -4.22 32.93 29.28
N ASP A 79 -3.92 34.15 28.87
CA ASP A 79 -2.61 34.52 28.33
C ASP A 79 -1.60 34.76 29.46
N GLU A 80 -2.01 35.46 30.53
CA GLU A 80 -1.22 35.53 31.76
C GLU A 80 -0.93 34.16 32.37
N MET A 81 -1.86 33.22 32.28
CA MET A 81 -1.65 31.85 32.77
C MET A 81 -0.67 31.07 31.89
N LYS A 82 -0.74 31.20 30.55
CA LYS A 82 0.30 30.67 29.64
C LYS A 82 1.68 31.22 30.01
N HIS A 83 1.80 32.53 30.15
CA HIS A 83 3.07 33.18 30.49
C HIS A 83 3.67 32.66 31.81
N ARG A 84 2.85 32.39 32.83
CA ARG A 84 3.32 31.79 34.10
C ARG A 84 3.76 30.32 33.93
N PHE A 85 3.12 29.55 33.05
CA PHE A 85 3.61 28.23 32.67
C PHE A 85 4.91 28.29 31.86
N ASP A 86 5.04 29.24 30.91
CA ASP A 86 6.24 29.45 30.10
C ASP A 86 7.44 29.75 31.00
N VAL A 87 7.28 30.66 31.97
CA VAL A 87 8.26 30.93 33.03
C VAL A 87 8.62 29.66 33.79
N SER A 88 7.63 28.93 34.29
CA SER A 88 7.85 27.72 35.09
C SER A 88 8.56 26.60 34.28
N LEU A 89 8.29 26.53 32.97
CA LEU A 89 8.94 25.63 32.02
C LEU A 89 10.40 26.04 31.75
N SER A 90 10.73 27.33 31.71
CA SER A 90 12.11 27.83 31.66
C SER A 90 12.89 27.53 32.95
N PHE A 91 12.27 27.67 34.14
CA PHE A 91 12.88 27.23 35.40
C PHE A 91 13.17 25.72 35.41
N LEU A 92 12.25 24.90 34.89
CA LEU A 92 12.44 23.45 34.74
C LEU A 92 13.61 23.11 33.79
N GLN A 93 13.76 23.83 32.68
CA GLN A 93 14.85 23.61 31.70
C GLN A 93 16.23 24.02 32.24
N GLN A 94 16.30 24.73 33.37
CA GLN A 94 17.55 25.12 34.04
C GLN A 94 17.81 24.31 35.33
N ASP A 95 17.18 23.13 35.48
CA ASP A 95 17.26 22.23 36.65
C ASP A 95 16.93 22.90 38.01
N ALA A 96 16.17 24.01 38.00
CA ALA A 96 15.85 24.75 39.23
C ALA A 96 14.70 24.11 40.05
N CYS A 97 13.97 23.17 39.46
CA CYS A 97 12.83 22.43 40.02
C CYS A 97 12.98 20.93 39.70
N ASP A 98 12.25 20.05 40.39
CA ASP A 98 12.20 18.63 40.03
C ASP A 98 11.64 18.40 38.62
N SER A 99 12.16 17.36 37.96
CA SER A 99 11.75 16.90 36.63
C SER A 99 10.24 16.66 36.46
N SER A 100 9.53 16.34 37.55
CA SER A 100 8.08 16.09 37.59
C SER A 100 7.25 17.35 37.88
N PHE A 101 7.88 18.43 38.37
CA PHE A 101 7.19 19.58 38.98
C PHE A 101 6.06 20.14 38.11
N MET A 102 6.33 20.40 36.83
CA MET A 102 5.32 20.95 35.90
C MET A 102 4.10 20.04 35.71
N LEU A 103 4.27 18.71 35.78
CA LEU A 103 3.17 17.76 35.62
C LEU A 103 2.34 17.66 36.90
N THR A 104 2.97 17.70 38.08
CA THR A 104 2.28 17.77 39.38
C THR A 104 1.56 19.11 39.58
N LEU A 105 2.16 20.21 39.12
CA LEU A 105 1.55 21.55 39.10
C LEU A 105 0.31 21.59 38.21
N LEU A 106 0.39 21.00 37.01
CA LEU A 106 -0.76 20.84 36.11
C LEU A 106 -1.81 19.88 36.69
N GLU A 107 -1.41 18.86 37.44
CA GLU A 107 -2.34 17.97 38.15
C GLU A 107 -3.21 18.73 39.14
N ASP A 108 -2.58 19.41 40.09
CA ASP A 108 -3.28 20.15 41.15
C ASP A 108 -4.16 21.26 40.55
N LEU A 109 -3.65 21.98 39.54
CA LEU A 109 -4.38 23.06 38.88
C LEU A 109 -5.59 22.54 38.10
N LEU A 110 -5.42 21.53 37.24
CA LEU A 110 -6.52 20.99 36.44
C LEU A 110 -7.60 20.34 37.32
N GLN A 111 -7.25 19.78 38.48
CA GLN A 111 -8.25 19.32 39.46
C GLN A 111 -9.08 20.47 40.03
N SER A 112 -8.47 21.65 40.27
CA SER A 112 -9.15 22.82 40.83
C SER A 112 -10.01 23.63 39.85
N GLN A 113 -9.68 23.63 38.55
CA GLN A 113 -10.31 24.48 37.53
C GLN A 113 -11.56 23.83 36.92
N SER A 114 -12.45 24.65 36.35
CA SER A 114 -13.62 24.21 35.57
C SER A 114 -13.23 23.46 34.28
N ILE A 115 -14.16 22.68 33.72
CA ILE A 115 -13.96 21.97 32.45
C ILE A 115 -13.63 22.94 31.30
N THR A 116 -14.33 24.08 31.24
CA THR A 116 -14.10 25.13 30.23
C THR A 116 -12.68 25.69 30.30
N SER A 117 -12.16 25.97 31.50
CA SER A 117 -10.79 26.45 31.68
C SER A 117 -9.77 25.34 31.45
N CYS A 118 -10.05 24.10 31.85
CA CYS A 118 -9.22 22.94 31.52
C CYS A 118 -9.04 22.82 29.99
N ALA A 119 -10.11 22.97 29.20
CA ALA A 119 -10.05 22.89 27.73
C ALA A 119 -9.21 24.01 27.07
N ARG A 120 -9.03 25.16 27.75
CA ARG A 120 -8.15 26.27 27.33
C ARG A 120 -6.71 26.07 27.78
N ILE A 121 -6.50 25.64 29.04
CA ILE A 121 -5.18 25.29 29.59
C ILE A 121 -4.55 24.15 28.79
N PHE A 122 -5.35 23.15 28.39
CA PHE A 122 -4.88 22.00 27.60
C PHE A 122 -4.29 22.41 26.25
N THR A 123 -4.73 23.52 25.64
CA THR A 123 -4.13 24.05 24.40
C THR A 123 -2.67 24.49 24.59
N TRP A 124 -2.28 24.93 25.79
CA TRP A 124 -0.87 25.19 26.12
C TRP A 124 -0.08 23.89 26.31
N VAL A 125 -0.71 22.87 26.91
CA VAL A 125 -0.11 21.54 27.12
C VAL A 125 0.14 20.81 25.79
N GLU A 126 -0.80 20.89 24.84
CA GLU A 126 -0.63 20.41 23.46
C GLU A 126 0.55 21.09 22.76
N ALA A 127 0.66 22.42 22.85
CA ALA A 127 1.74 23.19 22.23
C ALA A 127 3.13 22.85 22.81
N HIS A 128 3.21 22.56 24.11
CA HIS A 128 4.46 22.28 24.83
C HIS A 128 4.74 20.79 25.08
N ALA A 129 3.98 19.88 24.45
CA ALA A 129 4.04 18.43 24.65
C ALA A 129 5.47 17.89 24.69
N ARG A 130 6.27 18.17 23.65
CA ARG A 130 7.67 17.71 23.51
C ARG A 130 8.60 18.16 24.64
N ALA A 131 8.34 19.32 25.25
CA ALA A 131 9.14 19.81 26.37
C ALA A 131 8.72 19.13 27.68
N LEU A 132 7.41 18.95 27.90
CA LEU A 132 6.84 18.29 29.08
C LEU A 132 7.18 16.80 29.13
N THR A 133 7.20 16.11 27.98
CA THR A 133 7.51 14.67 27.87
C THR A 133 9.01 14.39 27.70
N SER A 134 9.86 15.41 27.69
CA SER A 134 11.32 15.22 27.63
C SER A 134 11.82 14.37 28.80
N GLY A 135 12.61 13.32 28.50
CA GLY A 135 13.09 12.36 29.51
C GLY A 135 11.99 11.53 30.20
N MET A 136 10.80 11.43 29.63
CA MET A 136 9.75 10.54 30.15
C MET A 136 10.06 9.08 29.82
N HIS A 137 10.28 8.25 30.83
CA HIS A 137 10.30 6.80 30.68
C HIS A 137 8.91 6.22 30.98
N GLU A 138 8.37 5.46 30.03
CA GLU A 138 7.06 4.77 30.05
C GLU A 138 6.57 4.36 31.45
N THR A 139 7.41 3.65 32.21
CA THR A 139 7.01 2.99 33.47
C THR A 139 7.24 3.79 34.76
N LYS A 140 7.78 5.03 34.73
CA LYS A 140 8.20 5.76 35.94
C LYS A 140 8.01 7.27 35.89
N GLY A 141 7.63 7.85 37.04
CA GLY A 141 7.65 9.29 37.28
C GLY A 141 6.66 10.05 36.40
N LYS A 142 7.18 10.86 35.47
CA LYS A 142 6.42 11.77 34.60
C LYS A 142 5.22 11.09 33.93
N SER A 143 5.42 9.88 33.39
CA SER A 143 4.36 9.12 32.68
C SER A 143 3.17 8.81 33.58
N LEU A 144 3.42 8.35 34.80
CA LEU A 144 2.38 7.96 35.76
C LEU A 144 1.59 9.17 36.27
N VAL A 145 2.26 10.31 36.48
CA VAL A 145 1.58 11.58 36.81
C VAL A 145 0.68 12.00 35.65
N LEU A 146 1.20 12.01 34.42
CA LEU A 146 0.42 12.39 33.23
C LEU A 146 -0.76 11.42 32.96
N LEU A 147 -0.55 10.11 33.09
CA LEU A 147 -1.62 9.12 33.00
C LEU A 147 -2.69 9.36 34.07
N ARG A 148 -2.30 9.71 35.31
CA ARG A 148 -3.24 10.02 36.39
C ARG A 148 -4.03 11.31 36.11
N THR A 149 -3.39 12.38 35.65
CA THR A 149 -4.09 13.64 35.34
C THR A 149 -5.11 13.48 34.22
N LEU A 150 -4.71 12.85 33.12
CA LEU A 150 -5.58 12.72 31.95
C LEU A 150 -6.74 11.75 32.24
N ASN A 151 -6.53 10.66 32.98
CA ASN A 151 -7.62 9.78 33.42
C ASN A 151 -8.52 10.44 34.49
N ASN A 152 -8.00 11.31 35.35
CA ASN A 152 -8.82 12.13 36.25
C ASN A 152 -9.67 13.14 35.49
N LEU A 153 -9.12 13.75 34.43
CA LEU A 153 -9.83 14.70 33.59
C LEU A 153 -10.91 14.03 32.75
N LEU A 154 -10.61 12.90 32.09
CA LEU A 154 -11.59 12.08 31.35
C LEU A 154 -12.76 11.61 32.23
N ARG A 155 -12.52 11.33 33.52
CA ARG A 155 -13.58 10.97 34.48
C ARG A 155 -14.46 12.14 34.94
N ARG A 156 -14.06 13.38 34.67
CA ARG A 156 -14.82 14.61 34.99
C ARG A 156 -15.64 15.13 33.81
N LEU A 157 -15.31 14.74 32.58
CA LEU A 157 -16.04 15.15 31.38
C LEU A 157 -17.38 14.43 31.27
N SER A 158 -18.43 15.14 30.85
CA SER A 158 -19.68 14.51 30.47
C SER A 158 -19.56 13.81 29.12
N LYS A 159 -20.57 12.98 28.77
CA LYS A 159 -20.67 12.32 27.46
C LYS A 159 -21.56 13.10 26.49
N MET A 160 -21.75 14.41 26.71
CA MET A 160 -22.76 15.25 26.04
C MET A 160 -22.20 16.63 25.67
N GLY A 161 -22.86 17.32 24.73
CA GLY A 161 -22.50 18.68 24.34
C GLY A 161 -21.09 18.78 23.73
N ALA A 162 -20.28 19.72 24.23
CA ALA A 162 -18.93 19.98 23.73
C ALA A 162 -17.84 19.07 24.34
N ASP A 163 -18.13 18.39 25.46
CA ASP A 163 -17.16 17.58 26.19
C ASP A 163 -16.56 16.42 25.38
N PRO A 164 -17.28 15.71 24.48
CA PRO A 164 -16.70 14.67 23.63
C PRO A 164 -15.55 15.16 22.74
N VAL A 165 -15.59 16.43 22.28
CA VAL A 165 -14.50 17.02 21.48
C VAL A 165 -13.24 17.22 22.33
N PHE A 166 -13.41 17.64 23.59
CA PHE A 166 -12.28 17.78 24.52
C PHE A 166 -11.74 16.41 24.98
N SER A 167 -12.63 15.44 25.22
CA SER A 167 -12.26 14.04 25.47
C SER A 167 -11.43 13.47 24.31
N GLY A 168 -11.85 13.73 23.06
CA GLY A 168 -11.10 13.37 21.85
C GLY A 168 -9.71 14.01 21.79
N ARG A 169 -9.56 15.30 22.13
CA ARG A 169 -8.25 15.97 22.25
C ARG A 169 -7.34 15.31 23.28
N ILE A 170 -7.88 14.98 24.46
CA ILE A 170 -7.12 14.31 25.54
C ILE A 170 -6.64 12.93 25.10
N LEU A 171 -7.51 12.13 24.46
CA LEU A 171 -7.17 10.80 23.95
C LEU A 171 -6.17 10.86 22.79
N ALA A 172 -6.30 11.82 21.88
CA ALA A 172 -5.34 12.04 20.80
C ALA A 172 -3.96 12.42 21.35
N PHE A 173 -3.90 13.37 22.29
CA PHE A 173 -2.66 13.74 22.99
C PHE A 173 -2.04 12.54 23.72
N LEU A 174 -2.84 11.74 24.43
CA LEU A 174 -2.38 10.52 25.10
C LEU A 174 -1.71 9.55 24.10
N SER A 175 -2.35 9.31 22.95
CA SER A 175 -1.83 8.45 21.89
C SER A 175 -0.62 9.01 21.12
N ALA A 176 -0.35 10.31 21.22
CA ALA A 176 0.81 10.97 20.60
C ALA A 176 2.01 11.11 21.56
N VAL A 177 1.79 10.90 22.87
CA VAL A 177 2.79 11.01 23.92
C VAL A 177 3.38 9.66 24.33
N PHE A 178 2.60 8.59 24.23
CA PHE A 178 3.03 7.23 24.57
C PHE A 178 3.27 6.38 23.31
N PRO A 179 4.41 5.67 23.20
CA PRO A 179 4.72 4.78 22.07
C PRO A 179 3.65 3.71 21.85
N LEU A 180 3.41 3.32 20.60
CA LEU A 180 2.33 2.38 20.26
C LEU A 180 2.51 0.98 20.88
N SER A 181 3.73 0.60 21.23
CA SER A 181 4.04 -0.64 21.96
C SER A 181 3.92 -0.55 23.48
N GLU A 182 3.60 0.62 24.06
CA GLU A 182 3.41 0.70 25.50
C GLU A 182 2.13 -0.04 25.93
N LYS A 183 2.28 -0.92 26.94
CA LYS A 183 1.21 -1.78 27.46
C LYS A 183 0.04 -1.01 28.11
N SER A 184 0.19 0.29 28.35
CA SER A 184 -0.86 1.18 28.85
C SER A 184 -1.75 1.73 27.72
N GLY A 185 -1.17 1.99 26.54
CA GLY A 185 -1.87 2.54 25.37
C GLY A 185 -2.69 1.49 24.59
N VAL A 186 -2.44 0.20 24.83
CA VAL A 186 -3.17 -0.92 24.18
C VAL A 186 -4.04 -1.67 25.18
N ASN A 187 -5.32 -1.87 24.83
CA ASN A 187 -6.27 -2.70 25.57
C ASN A 187 -5.92 -4.20 25.48
N LEU A 188 -4.81 -4.62 26.09
CA LEU A 188 -4.31 -6.01 26.12
C LEU A 188 -5.28 -6.99 26.78
N ARG A 189 -6.17 -6.50 27.66
CA ARG A 189 -7.20 -7.32 28.30
C ARG A 189 -8.37 -7.67 27.37
N GLY A 190 -8.60 -6.89 26.31
CA GLY A 190 -9.80 -7.04 25.48
C GLY A 190 -11.07 -6.62 26.22
N GLU A 191 -10.98 -5.65 27.13
CA GLU A 191 -12.15 -5.09 27.80
C GLU A 191 -13.06 -4.43 26.75
N TYR A 192 -14.32 -4.86 26.69
CA TYR A 192 -15.32 -4.34 25.75
C TYR A 192 -15.85 -2.98 26.23
N GLY A 193 -16.60 -2.30 25.34
CA GLY A 193 -17.26 -1.04 25.68
C GLY A 193 -18.35 -1.19 26.76
N PRO A 194 -19.08 -0.10 27.07
CA PRO A 194 -20.29 -0.20 27.88
C PRO A 194 -21.26 -1.21 27.26
N VAL A 195 -21.88 -2.04 28.10
CA VAL A 195 -22.83 -3.07 27.66
C VAL A 195 -24.06 -2.40 27.06
N TRP A 196 -24.61 -2.96 25.99
CA TRP A 196 -25.92 -2.56 25.50
C TRP A 196 -27.00 -2.93 26.53
N GLU A 197 -27.68 -1.92 27.05
CA GLU A 197 -28.87 -2.09 27.90
C GLU A 197 -30.08 -2.25 26.97
N SER A 198 -31.00 -3.19 27.27
CA SER A 198 -32.18 -3.41 26.40
C SER A 198 -33.01 -2.14 26.26
N VAL A 199 -33.72 -2.00 25.13
CA VAL A 199 -34.60 -0.83 24.94
C VAL A 199 -35.64 -0.76 26.05
N ASP A 200 -36.23 -1.89 26.45
CA ASP A 200 -37.23 -1.95 27.53
C ASP A 200 -36.67 -1.30 28.80
N ALA A 201 -35.50 -1.74 29.26
CA ALA A 201 -34.76 -1.18 30.39
C ALA A 201 -34.19 0.25 30.15
N SER A 202 -34.37 0.84 28.98
CA SER A 202 -34.05 2.24 28.68
C SER A 202 -35.30 3.13 28.61
N VAL A 203 -36.43 2.56 28.19
CA VAL A 203 -37.76 3.18 28.24
C VAL A 203 -38.25 3.21 29.68
N GLU A 204 -38.19 2.07 30.39
CA GLU A 204 -38.47 1.98 31.84
C GLU A 204 -37.67 3.02 32.65
N ARG A 205 -36.41 3.30 32.27
CA ARG A 205 -35.60 4.34 32.93
C ARG A 205 -35.95 5.76 32.48
N GLN A 206 -36.39 5.99 31.25
CA GLN A 206 -36.88 7.29 30.80
C GLN A 206 -38.26 7.59 31.40
N GLU A 207 -39.09 6.57 31.61
CA GLU A 207 -40.35 6.63 32.34
C GLU A 207 -40.07 6.86 33.83
N GLU A 208 -39.16 6.12 34.48
CA GLU A 208 -38.73 6.41 35.86
C GLU A 208 -38.11 7.81 36.03
N GLU A 209 -37.31 8.30 35.07
CA GLU A 209 -36.71 9.65 35.12
C GLU A 209 -37.76 10.74 34.83
N ALA A 210 -38.75 10.48 33.97
CA ALA A 210 -39.90 11.34 33.76
C ALA A 210 -40.81 11.38 34.98
N GLU A 211 -41.15 10.23 35.58
CA GLU A 211 -41.90 10.15 36.84
C GLU A 211 -41.16 10.87 37.98
N LYS A 212 -39.84 10.75 38.09
CA LYS A 212 -39.06 11.52 39.08
C LYS A 212 -39.03 13.02 38.76
N ALA A 213 -39.04 13.41 37.49
CA ALA A 213 -39.10 14.81 37.07
C ALA A 213 -40.52 15.42 37.17
N GLU A 214 -41.58 14.62 37.11
CA GLU A 214 -42.97 14.99 37.38
C GLU A 214 -43.22 15.03 38.90
N ALA A 215 -42.79 14.02 39.66
CA ALA A 215 -42.89 13.98 41.12
C ALA A 215 -42.16 15.15 41.80
N MET A 216 -41.07 15.67 41.20
CA MET A 216 -40.39 16.88 41.65
C MET A 216 -41.11 18.20 41.22
N LYS A 217 -42.30 18.11 40.62
CA LYS A 217 -43.24 19.21 40.33
C LYS A 217 -44.61 19.03 41.00
N THR A 218 -45.06 17.81 41.22
CA THR A 218 -46.41 17.48 41.73
C THR A 218 -46.44 17.31 43.25
N ASP A 219 -45.85 18.26 43.99
CA ASP A 219 -45.90 18.32 45.46
C ASP A 219 -46.85 19.44 45.94
N GLU A 220 -47.76 19.90 45.07
CA GLU A 220 -48.91 20.75 45.41
C GLU A 220 -50.22 20.25 44.75
N VAL A 221 -51.29 20.24 45.55
CA VAL A 221 -52.72 19.98 45.23
C VAL A 221 -53.13 18.51 45.00
N GLU A 222 -53.82 17.96 46.00
CA GLU A 222 -54.58 16.70 45.93
C GLU A 222 -55.93 16.84 45.18
N GLY A 223 -56.41 15.73 44.60
CA GLY A 223 -57.80 15.31 44.79
C GLY A 223 -58.81 15.48 43.65
N ALA A 224 -59.04 14.41 42.89
CA ALA A 224 -60.37 13.97 42.42
C ALA A 224 -60.34 12.52 41.90
N GLU A 225 -61.17 11.63 42.44
CA GLU A 225 -61.52 10.35 41.78
C GLU A 225 -62.67 10.57 40.80
N GLU A 226 -62.65 9.90 39.63
CA GLU A 226 -63.90 9.36 39.06
C GLU A 226 -63.64 8.17 38.11
N LYS A 227 -64.63 7.30 37.93
CA LYS A 227 -64.52 6.02 37.20
C LYS A 227 -65.06 6.09 35.77
N LYS A 228 -64.44 5.31 34.88
CA LYS A 228 -65.02 4.60 33.72
C LYS A 228 -64.08 3.41 33.42
N GLU A 229 -64.47 2.16 33.64
CA GLU A 229 -65.49 1.36 32.93
C GLU A 229 -65.10 0.96 31.49
N ASP A 230 -65.33 -0.30 31.16
CA ASP A 230 -64.77 -1.04 30.02
C ASP A 230 -64.94 -0.37 28.65
N ALA A 231 -63.84 -0.36 27.88
CA ALA A 231 -63.86 -0.22 26.43
C ALA A 231 -63.37 -1.53 25.81
N MET A 232 -64.26 -2.26 25.13
CA MET A 232 -63.96 -3.55 24.48
C MET A 232 -62.75 -3.44 23.54
N GLN A 233 -61.93 -4.51 23.50
CA GLN A 233 -60.94 -4.70 22.44
C GLN A 233 -61.65 -4.81 21.09
N VAL A 234 -61.62 -3.73 20.32
CA VAL A 234 -61.74 -3.78 18.87
C VAL A 234 -60.33 -3.92 18.31
N ASP A 235 -60.06 -5.04 17.65
CA ASP A 235 -58.85 -5.23 16.84
C ASP A 235 -59.02 -4.50 15.51
N SER A 236 -58.56 -3.25 15.48
CA SER A 236 -58.32 -2.50 14.25
C SER A 236 -57.05 -3.04 13.58
N PRO A 237 -57.00 -3.14 12.24
CA PRO A 237 -55.82 -3.66 11.53
C PRO A 237 -54.54 -2.85 11.82
N ASP A 238 -54.69 -1.57 12.17
CA ASP A 238 -53.59 -0.66 12.54
C ASP A 238 -52.85 -1.15 13.79
N LYS A 239 -53.54 -1.77 14.75
CA LYS A 239 -52.92 -2.39 15.94
C LYS A 239 -52.11 -3.63 15.58
N GLU A 240 -52.59 -4.42 14.63
CA GLU A 240 -51.86 -5.57 14.11
C GLU A 240 -50.59 -5.14 13.38
N GLU A 241 -50.61 -4.03 12.62
CA GLU A 241 -49.42 -3.49 11.97
C GLU A 241 -48.44 -2.92 13.01
N GLN A 242 -48.93 -2.13 13.98
CA GLN A 242 -48.08 -1.58 15.04
C GLN A 242 -47.40 -2.68 15.85
N ASN A 243 -48.14 -3.72 16.29
CA ASN A 243 -47.57 -4.88 16.98
C ASN A 243 -46.47 -5.58 16.15
N LYS A 244 -46.58 -5.61 14.81
CA LYS A 244 -45.55 -6.17 13.91
C LYS A 244 -44.33 -5.25 13.80
N LYS A 245 -44.52 -3.92 13.80
CA LYS A 245 -43.42 -2.94 13.87
C LYS A 245 -42.68 -3.02 15.21
N ASP A 246 -43.41 -3.05 16.32
CA ASP A 246 -42.83 -3.14 17.67
C ASP A 246 -42.06 -4.46 17.88
N ALA A 247 -42.60 -5.57 17.39
CA ALA A 247 -41.90 -6.86 17.39
C ALA A 247 -40.62 -6.82 16.52
N PHE A 248 -40.69 -6.26 15.31
CA PHE A 248 -39.50 -6.09 14.46
C PHE A 248 -38.45 -5.17 15.12
N TYR A 249 -38.88 -4.07 15.72
CA TYR A 249 -38.05 -3.13 16.45
C TYR A 249 -37.30 -3.82 17.60
N LYS A 250 -37.99 -4.63 18.42
CA LYS A 250 -37.35 -5.39 19.52
C LYS A 250 -36.36 -6.43 18.99
N VAL A 251 -36.70 -7.14 17.91
CA VAL A 251 -35.76 -8.07 17.25
C VAL A 251 -34.52 -7.32 16.71
N PHE A 252 -34.72 -6.17 16.06
CA PHE A 252 -33.63 -5.35 15.51
C PHE A 252 -32.65 -4.90 16.60
N TRP A 253 -33.13 -4.26 17.67
CA TRP A 253 -32.25 -3.78 18.74
C TRP A 253 -31.69 -4.88 19.65
N SER A 254 -32.27 -6.09 19.63
CA SER A 254 -31.65 -7.25 20.30
C SER A 254 -30.28 -7.62 19.72
N LEU A 255 -30.04 -7.36 18.42
CA LEU A 255 -28.76 -7.59 17.74
C LEU A 255 -27.63 -6.68 18.27
N GLN A 256 -27.96 -5.54 18.87
CA GLN A 256 -26.97 -4.61 19.39
C GLN A 256 -26.26 -5.14 20.65
N LEU A 257 -26.88 -6.10 21.38
CA LEU A 257 -26.25 -6.78 22.52
C LEU A 257 -25.00 -7.59 22.10
N PRO A 258 -25.08 -8.59 21.18
CA PRO A 258 -23.89 -9.30 20.71
C PRO A 258 -22.89 -8.40 19.96
N PHE A 259 -23.33 -7.31 19.29
CA PHE A 259 -22.39 -6.30 18.76
C PHE A 259 -21.59 -5.60 19.88
N SER A 260 -22.22 -5.28 21.01
CA SER A 260 -21.54 -4.64 22.16
C SER A 260 -20.61 -5.60 22.93
N ARG A 261 -20.97 -6.89 23.00
CA ARG A 261 -20.27 -7.89 23.83
C ARG A 261 -20.32 -9.30 23.22
N PRO A 262 -19.44 -9.64 22.26
CA PRO A 262 -19.33 -10.98 21.69
C PRO A 262 -19.22 -12.16 22.69
N PRO A 263 -18.61 -12.04 23.88
CA PRO A 263 -18.59 -13.13 24.88
C PRO A 263 -19.96 -13.58 25.41
N VAL A 264 -21.05 -12.88 25.10
CA VAL A 264 -22.43 -13.31 25.44
C VAL A 264 -22.79 -14.65 24.77
N PHE A 265 -22.18 -14.98 23.61
CA PHE A 265 -22.28 -16.29 22.95
C PHE A 265 -21.67 -17.46 23.73
N ALA A 266 -20.89 -17.20 24.78
CA ALA A 266 -20.34 -18.25 25.66
C ALA A 266 -21.32 -18.69 26.76
N GLY A 267 -22.57 -18.22 26.78
CA GLY A 267 -23.57 -18.77 27.69
C GLY A 267 -24.99 -18.17 27.67
N ILE A 268 -25.16 -16.86 27.42
CA ILE A 268 -26.48 -16.20 27.58
C ILE A 268 -27.29 -16.18 26.28
N LEU A 269 -26.65 -15.99 25.13
CA LEU A 269 -27.32 -15.92 23.82
C LEU A 269 -27.00 -17.16 22.98
N SER A 270 -28.02 -17.84 22.48
CA SER A 270 -27.82 -18.94 21.52
C SER A 270 -27.46 -18.41 20.13
N MET A 271 -26.57 -19.14 19.44
CA MET A 271 -26.34 -18.93 18.01
C MET A 271 -27.63 -19.09 17.19
N ALA A 272 -28.59 -19.93 17.64
CA ALA A 272 -29.88 -20.12 16.98
C ALA A 272 -30.77 -18.86 17.04
N ASP A 273 -30.81 -18.18 18.17
CA ASP A 273 -31.61 -16.96 18.37
C ASP A 273 -31.00 -15.82 17.53
N PHE A 274 -29.68 -15.68 17.56
CA PHE A 274 -28.94 -14.72 16.74
C PHE A 274 -29.13 -14.95 15.24
N ARG A 275 -29.05 -16.21 14.76
CA ARG A 275 -29.37 -16.58 13.37
C ARG A 275 -30.78 -16.10 12.99
N THR A 276 -31.77 -16.40 13.83
CA THR A 276 -33.19 -16.06 13.58
C THR A 276 -33.40 -14.55 13.52
N ALA A 277 -32.79 -13.78 14.44
CA ALA A 277 -32.87 -12.33 14.44
C ALA A 277 -32.17 -11.69 13.22
N VAL A 278 -30.98 -12.19 12.84
CA VAL A 278 -30.27 -11.74 11.62
C VAL A 278 -31.08 -12.03 10.36
N GLU A 279 -31.68 -13.23 10.24
CA GLU A 279 -32.46 -13.60 9.05
C GLU A 279 -33.83 -12.91 8.98
N ALA A 280 -34.37 -12.41 10.10
CA ALA A 280 -35.51 -11.49 10.11
C ALA A 280 -35.15 -10.06 9.67
N VAL A 281 -33.96 -9.56 9.99
CA VAL A 281 -33.53 -8.17 9.69
C VAL A 281 -32.95 -8.01 8.27
N LEU A 282 -32.19 -9.00 7.78
CA LEU A 282 -31.54 -8.93 6.46
C LEU A 282 -32.50 -8.62 5.28
N PRO A 283 -33.73 -9.16 5.20
CA PRO A 283 -34.68 -8.84 4.14
C PRO A 283 -35.06 -7.35 4.08
N ARG A 284 -35.29 -6.70 5.23
CA ARG A 284 -35.64 -5.27 5.29
C ARG A 284 -34.49 -4.37 4.84
N LEU A 285 -33.26 -4.69 5.24
CA LEU A 285 -32.06 -3.97 4.79
C LEU A 285 -31.85 -4.11 3.26
N LYS A 286 -32.18 -5.27 2.68
CA LYS A 286 -32.17 -5.52 1.23
C LYS A 286 -33.26 -4.74 0.51
N GLU A 287 -34.48 -4.74 1.04
CA GLU A 287 -35.65 -4.02 0.50
C GLU A 287 -35.37 -2.51 0.40
N ALA A 288 -34.92 -1.88 1.50
CA ALA A 288 -34.55 -0.47 1.51
C ALA A 288 -33.37 -0.16 0.57
N THR A 289 -32.37 -1.04 0.47
CA THR A 289 -31.23 -0.84 -0.45
C THR A 289 -31.61 -1.02 -1.92
N ALA A 290 -32.55 -1.91 -2.23
CA ALA A 290 -33.12 -2.05 -3.57
C ALA A 290 -34.00 -0.85 -3.96
N HIS A 291 -34.80 -0.33 -3.00
CA HIS A 291 -35.60 0.88 -3.16
C HIS A 291 -34.72 2.11 -3.48
N ASP A 292 -33.69 2.37 -2.68
CA ASP A 292 -32.78 3.49 -2.92
C ASP A 292 -32.00 3.34 -4.23
N ARG A 293 -31.65 2.11 -4.62
CA ARG A 293 -31.04 1.83 -5.93
C ARG A 293 -32.01 2.12 -7.08
N ALA A 294 -33.30 1.82 -6.94
CA ALA A 294 -34.31 2.14 -7.93
C ALA A 294 -34.51 3.67 -8.07
N LEU A 295 -34.57 4.39 -6.93
CA LEU A 295 -34.63 5.85 -6.90
C LEU A 295 -33.37 6.52 -7.47
N ALA A 296 -32.19 5.99 -7.17
CA ALA A 296 -30.91 6.55 -7.60
C ALA A 296 -30.64 6.35 -9.10
N GLY A 297 -31.28 5.37 -9.76
CA GLY A 297 -31.41 5.39 -11.21
C GLY A 297 -31.71 4.05 -11.88
N GLY A 298 -32.91 3.94 -12.47
CA GLY A 298 -33.23 3.00 -13.54
C GLY A 298 -32.50 3.31 -14.87
N LYS A 299 -31.17 3.46 -14.84
CA LYS A 299 -30.29 3.72 -15.99
C LYS A 299 -29.06 2.82 -16.00
N ALA A 300 -29.31 1.51 -16.00
CA ALA A 300 -28.31 0.47 -16.29
C ALA A 300 -28.92 -0.51 -17.29
N GLY A 301 -29.00 -0.12 -18.57
CA GLY A 301 -29.79 -0.88 -19.55
C GLY A 301 -29.75 -0.44 -21.01
N HIS A 302 -28.80 0.42 -21.44
CA HIS A 302 -28.52 0.57 -22.87
C HIS A 302 -27.11 1.08 -23.15
N GLU A 303 -26.32 0.29 -23.90
CA GLU A 303 -25.08 0.74 -24.53
C GLU A 303 -25.39 1.26 -25.94
N SER A 304 -25.41 2.58 -26.13
CA SER A 304 -25.17 3.19 -27.44
C SER A 304 -25.01 4.71 -27.36
N SER A 305 -24.33 5.25 -28.37
CA SER A 305 -24.03 6.67 -28.61
C SER A 305 -23.19 7.39 -27.55
N ALA A 306 -21.95 7.69 -27.94
CA ALA A 306 -21.23 8.85 -27.43
C ALA A 306 -21.87 10.17 -27.93
N THR A 307 -21.23 11.30 -27.63
CA THR A 307 -21.53 12.67 -28.10
C THR A 307 -22.90 13.24 -27.74
N THR A 308 -22.97 13.97 -26.63
CA THR A 308 -23.25 15.42 -26.67
C THR A 308 -22.85 16.09 -25.35
N SER A 309 -22.31 17.30 -25.43
CA SER A 309 -21.92 18.10 -24.28
C SER A 309 -23.02 19.08 -23.88
N GLY A 310 -23.32 19.22 -22.58
CA GLY A 310 -23.91 20.47 -22.08
C GLY A 310 -25.02 20.41 -21.03
N THR A 311 -24.75 19.92 -19.81
CA THR A 311 -25.29 20.56 -18.59
C THR A 311 -24.50 20.16 -17.34
N LYS A 312 -23.45 20.91 -16.97
CA LYS A 312 -22.85 20.83 -15.63
C LYS A 312 -23.74 21.52 -14.59
N ARG A 313 -24.86 20.89 -14.20
CA ARG A 313 -25.46 21.22 -12.89
C ARG A 313 -24.59 20.55 -11.83
N LYS A 314 -23.73 21.34 -11.18
CA LYS A 314 -22.91 20.93 -10.03
C LYS A 314 -23.84 20.63 -8.84
N ARG A 315 -24.47 19.45 -8.82
CA ARG A 315 -25.00 18.88 -7.58
C ARG A 315 -23.79 18.48 -6.74
N ALA A 316 -23.32 19.42 -5.93
CA ALA A 316 -22.25 19.14 -4.99
C ALA A 316 -22.78 18.15 -3.96
N SER A 317 -22.27 16.92 -3.98
CA SER A 317 -22.10 16.15 -2.77
C SER A 317 -21.03 16.85 -1.93
N ASP A 318 -21.46 17.41 -0.80
CA ASP A 318 -20.68 17.68 0.40
C ASP A 318 -19.30 18.31 0.18
N SER A 319 -19.29 19.63 0.01
CA SER A 319 -18.15 20.46 0.40
C SER A 319 -18.27 20.77 1.90
N PRO A 320 -17.31 20.38 2.76
CA PRO A 320 -17.42 20.56 4.21
C PRO A 320 -17.37 22.04 4.66
N ASP A 321 -16.98 22.96 3.78
CA ASP A 321 -16.81 24.38 4.06
C ASP A 321 -18.08 25.23 3.80
N ALA A 322 -19.24 24.75 4.24
CA ALA A 322 -20.53 25.45 4.09
C ALA A 322 -20.97 26.11 5.43
N PRO A 323 -20.62 27.39 5.70
CA PRO A 323 -20.90 28.02 6.99
C PRO A 323 -22.38 28.37 7.14
N GLY A 324 -23.15 27.49 7.80
CA GLY A 324 -24.56 27.72 8.10
C GLY A 324 -25.33 26.46 8.49
N VAL A 325 -24.90 25.28 8.03
CA VAL A 325 -25.31 24.01 8.62
C VAL A 325 -24.22 23.60 9.61
N SER A 326 -24.52 23.65 10.90
CA SER A 326 -23.79 22.81 11.85
C SER A 326 -24.23 21.38 11.59
N ASP A 327 -23.37 20.53 11.06
CA ASP A 327 -23.66 19.11 10.92
C ASP A 327 -24.06 18.56 12.28
N TYR A 328 -25.33 18.13 12.40
CA TYR A 328 -25.89 17.62 13.65
C TYR A 328 -25.29 16.24 13.91
N PHE A 329 -24.12 16.23 14.57
CA PHE A 329 -23.34 15.01 14.81
C PHE A 329 -23.99 14.15 15.91
N PHE A 330 -24.78 13.17 15.50
CA PHE A 330 -25.35 12.16 16.38
C PHE A 330 -24.27 11.14 16.80
N ALA A 331 -23.74 11.32 18.01
CA ALA A 331 -22.70 10.45 18.57
C ALA A 331 -23.20 9.07 19.04
N LYS A 332 -24.50 8.79 18.90
CA LYS A 332 -25.20 7.54 19.24
C LYS A 332 -26.40 7.36 18.29
N PHE A 333 -26.86 6.13 18.12
CA PHE A 333 -28.14 5.82 17.47
C PHE A 333 -29.35 6.38 18.23
N LEU A 334 -30.46 6.60 17.51
CA LEU A 334 -31.69 7.15 18.08
C LEU A 334 -32.71 6.02 18.31
N THR A 335 -32.67 5.42 19.50
CA THR A 335 -33.49 4.24 19.87
C THR A 335 -34.97 4.57 20.16
N SER A 336 -35.59 5.44 19.36
CA SER A 336 -37.03 5.74 19.43
C SER A 336 -37.79 4.90 18.40
N PRO A 337 -38.86 4.16 18.80
CA PRO A 337 -39.58 3.26 17.89
C PRO A 337 -40.07 3.90 16.58
N GLU A 338 -40.58 5.13 16.64
CA GLU A 338 -41.10 5.87 15.49
C GLU A 338 -40.03 6.22 14.44
N LEU A 339 -38.74 6.27 14.83
CA LEU A 339 -37.66 6.67 13.93
C LEU A 339 -37.04 5.48 13.18
N LEU A 340 -37.26 4.23 13.59
CA LEU A 340 -36.55 3.09 12.98
C LEU A 340 -36.84 2.92 11.48
N ASP A 341 -38.07 3.18 11.03
CA ASP A 341 -38.42 3.18 9.60
C ASP A 341 -37.67 4.28 8.81
N LEU A 342 -37.37 5.42 9.46
CA LEU A 342 -36.62 6.54 8.88
C LEU A 342 -35.09 6.31 8.93
N GLU A 343 -34.57 5.74 10.03
CA GLU A 343 -33.16 5.32 10.13
C GLU A 343 -32.85 4.24 9.08
N ILE A 344 -33.73 3.24 8.91
CA ILE A 344 -33.57 2.20 7.88
C ILE A 344 -33.63 2.79 6.46
N ALA A 345 -34.31 3.91 6.24
CA ALA A 345 -34.28 4.61 4.95
C ALA A 345 -32.92 5.27 4.65
N ASP A 346 -32.09 5.60 5.65
CA ASP A 346 -30.75 6.15 5.41
C ASP A 346 -29.71 5.07 5.05
N VAL A 347 -29.03 5.30 3.93
CA VAL A 347 -27.90 4.51 3.44
C VAL A 347 -26.77 4.44 4.48
N HIS A 348 -26.50 5.50 5.23
CA HIS A 348 -25.38 5.52 6.19
C HIS A 348 -25.68 4.67 7.41
N PHE A 349 -26.88 4.78 7.99
CA PHE A 349 -27.35 3.88 9.05
C PHE A 349 -27.30 2.41 8.61
N ARG A 350 -27.87 2.05 7.45
CA ARG A 350 -27.80 0.67 6.92
C ARG A 350 -26.36 0.19 6.74
N ARG A 351 -25.45 1.05 6.27
CA ARG A 351 -24.01 0.73 6.15
C ARG A 351 -23.35 0.50 7.52
N GLN A 352 -23.70 1.29 8.53
CA GLN A 352 -23.16 1.13 9.89
C GLN A 352 -23.62 -0.20 10.51
N VAL A 353 -24.91 -0.55 10.40
CA VAL A 353 -25.45 -1.83 10.88
C VAL A 353 -24.81 -3.03 10.17
N ILE A 354 -24.71 -2.98 8.83
CA ILE A 354 -24.04 -4.02 8.05
C ILE A 354 -22.54 -4.13 8.40
N PHE A 355 -21.86 -3.01 8.65
CA PHE A 355 -20.46 -3.01 9.05
C PHE A 355 -20.25 -3.61 10.46
N GLN A 356 -21.10 -3.27 11.44
CA GLN A 356 -21.06 -3.89 12.77
C GLN A 356 -21.30 -5.41 12.70
N LEU A 357 -22.25 -5.85 11.88
CA LEU A 357 -22.49 -7.27 11.64
C LEU A 357 -21.30 -7.96 10.95
N LEU A 358 -20.66 -7.33 9.96
CA LEU A 358 -19.44 -7.86 9.32
C LEU A 358 -18.25 -7.98 10.28
N VAL A 359 -18.06 -7.02 11.19
CA VAL A 359 -17.05 -7.08 12.25
C VAL A 359 -17.35 -8.22 13.23
N LEU A 360 -18.61 -8.38 13.66
CA LEU A 360 -18.99 -9.49 14.53
C LEU A 360 -18.79 -10.86 13.86
N LEU A 361 -19.15 -10.99 12.58
CA LEU A 361 -18.95 -12.23 11.80
C LEU A 361 -17.45 -12.53 11.63
N GLN A 362 -16.61 -11.53 11.35
CA GLN A 362 -15.14 -11.69 11.31
C GLN A 362 -14.56 -12.05 12.69
N HIS A 363 -15.18 -11.59 13.79
CA HIS A 363 -14.82 -12.05 15.14
C HIS A 363 -15.21 -13.51 15.37
N LEU A 364 -16.42 -13.93 14.96
CA LEU A 364 -16.90 -15.31 15.08
C LEU A 364 -16.06 -16.30 14.25
N ASP A 365 -15.64 -15.93 13.04
CA ASP A 365 -14.73 -16.71 12.18
C ASP A 365 -13.44 -17.14 12.93
N ALA A 366 -12.93 -16.29 13.82
CA ALA A 366 -11.73 -16.57 14.60
C ALA A 366 -11.93 -17.69 15.65
N TRP A 367 -13.17 -18.00 16.05
CA TRP A 367 -13.48 -19.04 17.03
C TRP A 367 -13.79 -20.41 16.41
N THR A 368 -13.61 -20.56 15.10
CA THR A 368 -13.59 -21.88 14.45
C THR A 368 -12.45 -22.74 15.01
N PRO A 369 -12.58 -24.09 15.08
CA PRO A 369 -11.57 -24.95 15.70
C PRO A 369 -10.16 -24.79 15.11
N THR A 370 -10.06 -24.59 13.80
CA THR A 370 -8.81 -24.40 13.06
C THR A 370 -8.19 -23.03 13.32
N ALA A 371 -8.98 -21.94 13.30
CA ALA A 371 -8.48 -20.61 13.61
C ALA A 371 -8.04 -20.52 15.08
N LYS A 372 -8.87 -21.01 16.01
CA LYS A 372 -8.60 -21.04 17.45
C LYS A 372 -7.26 -21.73 17.76
N ALA A 373 -6.97 -22.87 17.12
CA ALA A 373 -5.67 -23.54 17.24
C ALA A 373 -4.49 -22.73 16.68
N ALA A 374 -4.71 -21.89 15.66
CA ALA A 374 -3.67 -21.08 15.03
C ALA A 374 -3.38 -19.74 15.76
N TRP A 375 -4.33 -19.18 16.52
CA TRP A 375 -4.14 -17.89 17.22
C TRP A 375 -4.13 -17.97 18.74
N CYS A 376 -4.69 -18.99 19.42
CA CYS A 376 -4.63 -19.05 20.88
C CYS A 376 -3.17 -19.23 21.39
N ASN A 377 -2.61 -18.16 21.94
CA ASN A 377 -1.23 -18.11 22.43
C ASN A 377 -1.19 -17.91 23.95
N THR A 378 -0.30 -18.63 24.64
CA THR A 378 -0.04 -18.50 26.09
C THR A 378 0.33 -17.08 26.51
N LYS A 379 0.91 -16.27 25.62
CA LYS A 379 1.33 -14.88 25.89
C LYS A 379 0.19 -13.97 26.37
N ASN A 380 -1.01 -14.10 25.82
CA ASN A 380 -2.15 -13.18 26.06
C ASN A 380 -3.45 -13.95 26.32
N ARG A 381 -3.48 -14.74 27.39
CA ARG A 381 -4.66 -15.52 27.81
C ARG A 381 -5.91 -14.66 28.05
N SER A 382 -5.77 -13.37 28.35
CA SER A 382 -6.89 -12.42 28.52
C SER A 382 -7.78 -12.25 27.29
N LEU A 383 -7.28 -12.55 26.09
CA LEU A 383 -8.05 -12.48 24.85
C LEU A 383 -8.85 -13.75 24.56
N GLN A 384 -8.71 -14.80 25.38
CA GLN A 384 -9.38 -16.08 25.23
C GLN A 384 -10.69 -16.10 26.03
N PHE A 385 -11.78 -16.56 25.42
CA PHE A 385 -13.03 -16.90 26.13
C PHE A 385 -13.57 -18.25 25.64
N ASP A 386 -14.43 -18.88 26.46
CA ASP A 386 -14.82 -20.29 26.30
C ASP A 386 -15.96 -20.48 25.28
N PHE A 387 -15.73 -20.01 24.05
CA PHE A 387 -16.59 -20.22 22.89
C PHE A 387 -15.84 -20.96 21.78
N THR A 388 -16.54 -21.81 21.03
CA THR A 388 -16.01 -22.48 19.83
C THR A 388 -17.14 -22.60 18.81
N LEU A 389 -16.94 -22.08 17.60
CA LEU A 389 -17.96 -22.06 16.55
C LEU A 389 -18.14 -23.47 15.94
N GLN A 390 -19.39 -23.94 15.79
CA GLN A 390 -19.67 -25.23 15.18
C GLN A 390 -19.41 -25.20 13.66
N PRO A 391 -19.14 -26.34 12.98
CA PRO A 391 -18.88 -26.35 11.54
C PRO A 391 -20.07 -25.80 10.73
N ASP A 392 -21.30 -26.15 11.13
CA ASP A 392 -22.54 -25.67 10.49
C ASP A 392 -22.81 -24.18 10.77
N ASP A 393 -22.23 -23.61 11.84
CA ASP A 393 -22.24 -22.18 12.10
C ASP A 393 -21.19 -21.45 11.26
N ALA A 394 -20.02 -22.04 11.05
CA ALA A 394 -18.95 -21.46 10.24
C ALA A 394 -19.34 -21.32 8.76
N THR A 395 -20.06 -22.29 8.19
CA THR A 395 -20.62 -22.18 6.83
C THR A 395 -21.66 -21.07 6.75
N TRP A 396 -22.60 -21.00 7.71
CA TRP A 396 -23.60 -19.94 7.78
C TRP A 396 -22.96 -18.54 7.93
N VAL A 397 -21.93 -18.38 8.77
CA VAL A 397 -21.18 -17.12 8.93
C VAL A 397 -20.54 -16.69 7.61
N SER A 398 -19.88 -17.60 6.89
CA SER A 398 -19.31 -17.36 5.56
C SER A 398 -20.37 -16.92 4.53
N ASP A 399 -21.53 -17.56 4.53
CA ASP A 399 -22.62 -17.25 3.60
C ASP A 399 -23.33 -15.93 3.93
N VAL A 400 -23.53 -15.60 5.22
CA VAL A 400 -24.02 -14.26 5.62
C VAL A 400 -22.99 -13.18 5.25
N ARG A 401 -21.71 -13.39 5.57
CA ARG A 401 -20.62 -12.47 5.24
C ARG A 401 -20.54 -12.18 3.73
N THR A 402 -20.69 -13.21 2.90
CA THR A 402 -20.72 -13.09 1.44
C THR A 402 -21.96 -12.33 0.95
N ARG A 403 -23.15 -12.64 1.51
CA ARG A 403 -24.40 -11.89 1.23
C ARG A 403 -24.26 -10.40 1.58
N LEU A 404 -23.71 -10.08 2.74
CA LEU A 404 -23.51 -8.70 3.22
C LEU A 404 -22.49 -7.91 2.40
N ALA A 405 -21.38 -8.54 1.99
CA ALA A 405 -20.43 -7.91 1.07
C ALA A 405 -21.07 -7.61 -0.30
N GLY A 406 -22.04 -8.42 -0.73
CA GLY A 406 -22.91 -8.13 -1.87
C GLY A 406 -23.76 -6.87 -1.68
N GLU A 407 -24.40 -6.71 -0.51
CA GLU A 407 -25.26 -5.54 -0.25
C GLU A 407 -24.48 -4.24 -0.02
N LEU A 408 -23.29 -4.29 0.55
CA LEU A 408 -22.44 -3.09 0.58
C LEU A 408 -22.10 -2.61 -0.85
N ARG A 409 -21.82 -3.54 -1.77
CA ARG A 409 -21.60 -3.22 -3.20
C ARG A 409 -22.88 -2.75 -3.90
N SER A 410 -24.06 -3.24 -3.51
CA SER A 410 -25.34 -2.86 -4.10
C SER A 410 -25.82 -1.46 -3.67
N SER A 411 -25.33 -0.96 -2.52
CA SER A 411 -25.65 0.35 -1.98
C SER A 411 -25.16 1.54 -2.82
N VAL A 412 -25.92 2.64 -2.82
CA VAL A 412 -25.65 3.87 -3.59
C VAL A 412 -25.72 5.06 -2.61
N PRO A 413 -24.79 6.05 -2.65
CA PRO A 413 -23.70 6.26 -3.62
C PRO A 413 -22.44 5.42 -3.37
N ALA A 414 -21.76 5.02 -4.44
CA ALA A 414 -20.39 4.45 -4.42
C ALA A 414 -20.17 3.17 -3.57
N GLY A 415 -21.16 2.27 -3.46
CA GLY A 415 -21.08 1.05 -2.65
C GLY A 415 -19.89 0.12 -2.97
N GLY A 416 -19.42 0.08 -4.22
CA GLY A 416 -18.22 -0.69 -4.60
C GLY A 416 -16.97 -0.26 -3.82
N VAL A 417 -16.64 1.03 -3.87
CA VAL A 417 -15.49 1.63 -3.15
C VAL A 417 -15.66 1.50 -1.64
N PHE A 418 -16.89 1.63 -1.13
CA PHE A 418 -17.17 1.41 0.29
C PHE A 418 -16.90 -0.05 0.71
N ALA A 419 -17.37 -1.04 -0.07
CA ALA A 419 -17.16 -2.45 0.21
C ALA A 419 -15.67 -2.87 0.11
N GLU A 420 -14.92 -2.30 -0.84
CA GLU A 420 -13.46 -2.47 -0.93
C GLU A 420 -12.74 -1.87 0.28
N THR A 421 -13.14 -0.67 0.71
CA THR A 421 -12.61 -0.02 1.92
C THR A 421 -12.88 -0.87 3.17
N VAL A 422 -14.10 -1.38 3.32
CA VAL A 422 -14.48 -2.29 4.43
C VAL A 422 -13.65 -3.59 4.40
N ALA A 423 -13.40 -4.17 3.23
CA ALA A 423 -12.55 -5.36 3.13
C ALA A 423 -11.10 -5.09 3.60
N VAL A 424 -10.53 -3.94 3.22
CA VAL A 424 -9.20 -3.51 3.68
C VAL A 424 -9.17 -3.22 5.19
N VAL A 425 -10.26 -2.68 5.76
CA VAL A 425 -10.38 -2.46 7.22
C VAL A 425 -10.41 -3.78 7.98
N LEU A 426 -11.22 -4.75 7.55
CA LEU A 426 -11.29 -6.08 8.19
C LEU A 426 -9.98 -6.87 8.06
N GLU A 427 -9.24 -6.69 6.96
CA GLU A 427 -7.87 -7.23 6.82
C GLU A 427 -6.87 -6.58 7.80
N ARG A 428 -6.94 -5.26 7.97
CA ARG A 428 -6.11 -4.55 8.96
C ARG A 428 -6.45 -4.97 10.39
N GLU A 429 -7.74 -5.17 10.70
CA GLU A 429 -8.19 -5.69 11.99
C GLU A 429 -7.60 -7.07 12.29
N ARG A 430 -7.68 -8.02 11.35
CA ARG A 430 -7.06 -9.35 11.46
C ARG A 430 -5.56 -9.28 11.76
N ASN A 431 -4.84 -8.36 11.12
CA ASN A 431 -3.41 -8.15 11.36
C ASN A 431 -3.15 -7.48 12.72
N TRP A 432 -4.02 -6.56 13.17
CA TRP A 432 -3.94 -5.92 14.49
C TRP A 432 -4.20 -6.90 15.64
N ILE A 433 -5.20 -7.78 15.51
CA ILE A 433 -5.48 -8.88 16.46
C ILE A 433 -4.25 -9.78 16.61
N ARG A 434 -3.57 -10.10 15.51
CA ARG A 434 -2.34 -10.91 15.50
C ARG A 434 -1.20 -10.23 16.26
N TRP A 435 -0.85 -8.98 15.90
CA TRP A 435 0.20 -8.20 16.55
C TRP A 435 -0.06 -8.02 18.06
N LYS A 436 -1.33 -7.75 18.41
CA LYS A 436 -1.78 -7.65 19.81
C LYS A 436 -1.57 -8.95 20.57
N ASN A 437 -2.01 -10.08 20.00
CA ASN A 437 -1.86 -11.41 20.59
C ASN A 437 -0.38 -11.83 20.77
N GLU A 438 0.49 -11.45 19.84
CA GLU A 438 1.94 -11.69 19.91
C GLU A 438 2.66 -10.89 21.02
N GLY A 439 1.98 -9.91 21.63
CA GLY A 439 2.46 -9.14 22.78
C GLY A 439 2.71 -7.65 22.52
N CYS A 440 2.19 -7.10 21.41
CA CYS A 440 2.46 -5.73 20.95
C CYS A 440 3.96 -5.42 20.78
N PRO A 441 4.70 -6.20 19.97
CA PRO A 441 6.13 -5.92 19.71
C PRO A 441 6.33 -4.51 19.12
N PRO A 442 7.41 -3.79 19.48
CA PRO A 442 7.71 -2.46 18.95
C PRO A 442 7.61 -2.39 17.42
N PHE A 443 6.75 -1.48 16.95
CA PHE A 443 6.56 -1.19 15.52
C PHE A 443 7.48 -0.05 15.03
N GLU A 444 8.01 0.73 15.98
CA GLU A 444 8.93 1.84 15.70
C GLU A 444 10.31 1.30 15.33
N MET A 445 10.82 1.71 14.17
CA MET A 445 12.25 1.59 13.88
C MET A 445 13.02 2.45 14.89
N PRO A 446 14.17 1.99 15.41
CA PRO A 446 14.97 2.80 16.34
C PRO A 446 15.32 4.16 15.69
N ILE A 447 15.27 5.21 16.50
CA ILE A 447 15.66 6.57 16.08
C ILE A 447 17.11 6.50 15.60
N ARG A 448 17.32 6.75 14.30
CA ARG A 448 18.64 6.69 13.70
C ARG A 448 19.45 7.89 14.16
N GLU A 449 20.53 7.62 14.90
CA GLU A 449 21.46 8.66 15.39
C GLU A 449 22.15 9.40 14.23
N VAL A 450 22.23 8.75 13.07
CA VAL A 450 22.82 9.30 11.84
C VAL A 450 21.73 9.48 10.79
N GLY A 451 21.78 10.60 10.05
CA GLY A 451 20.85 10.84 8.95
C GLY A 451 20.96 9.78 7.85
N ILE A 452 19.82 9.42 7.25
CA ILE A 452 19.68 8.41 6.17
C ILE A 452 20.72 8.62 5.05
N GLU A 453 21.11 9.86 4.79
CA GLU A 453 22.11 10.20 3.78
C GLU A 453 23.51 9.63 4.07
N GLU A 454 23.98 9.69 5.31
CA GLU A 454 25.31 9.20 5.71
C GLU A 454 25.31 7.67 5.82
N GLU A 455 24.25 7.04 6.33
CA GLU A 455 24.09 5.58 6.30
C GLU A 455 24.09 5.03 4.86
N THR A 456 23.34 5.67 3.97
CA THR A 456 23.25 5.25 2.56
C THR A 456 24.46 5.69 1.72
N LYS A 457 25.44 6.40 2.30
CA LYS A 457 26.61 6.95 1.58
C LYS A 457 27.45 5.86 0.94
N GLU A 458 27.72 4.78 1.68
CA GLU A 458 28.47 3.63 1.15
C GLU A 458 27.68 2.86 0.10
N ALA A 459 26.38 2.65 0.32
CA ALA A 459 25.50 2.01 -0.65
C ALA A 459 25.41 2.83 -1.96
N ARG A 460 25.25 4.15 -1.86
CA ARG A 460 25.27 5.09 -3.00
C ARG A 460 26.63 5.08 -3.70
N LYS A 461 27.74 5.03 -2.96
CA LYS A 461 29.11 4.91 -3.51
C LYS A 461 29.30 3.57 -4.25
N ARG A 462 28.81 2.46 -3.71
CA ARG A 462 28.83 1.13 -4.36
C ARG A 462 28.00 1.12 -5.64
N MET A 463 26.77 1.64 -5.61
CA MET A 463 25.91 1.73 -6.80
C MET A 463 26.50 2.64 -7.89
N LYS A 464 27.25 3.68 -7.50
CA LYS A 464 28.00 4.54 -8.43
C LYS A 464 29.19 3.78 -9.06
N ALA A 465 29.99 3.09 -8.24
CA ALA A 465 31.09 2.25 -8.72
C ALA A 465 30.63 1.08 -9.61
N GLU A 466 29.50 0.44 -9.29
CA GLU A 466 28.88 -0.64 -10.10
C GLU A 466 28.34 -0.12 -11.45
N ARG A 467 27.95 1.16 -11.51
CA ARG A 467 27.57 1.84 -12.76
C ARG A 467 28.80 2.27 -13.58
N GLU A 468 29.88 2.65 -12.93
CA GLU A 468 31.12 3.11 -13.56
C GLU A 468 31.98 1.94 -14.05
N GLY A 469 32.01 0.81 -13.33
CA GLY A 469 32.69 -0.44 -13.73
C GLY A 469 32.01 -1.22 -14.86
N LYS A 470 31.07 -0.63 -15.61
CA LYS A 470 30.44 -1.25 -16.79
C LYS A 470 31.19 -0.90 -18.07
N GLU A 471 32.48 -1.25 -18.11
CA GLU A 471 33.33 -1.14 -19.30
C GLU A 471 32.82 -1.98 -20.49
N GLY A 472 31.91 -2.93 -20.23
CA GLY A 472 31.19 -3.71 -21.24
C GLY A 472 30.00 -3.01 -21.92
N ALA A 473 29.80 -1.70 -21.74
CA ALA A 473 28.79 -0.95 -22.49
C ALA A 473 29.11 -1.02 -24.01
N PRO A 474 28.17 -1.39 -24.90
CA PRO A 474 28.46 -1.45 -26.33
C PRO A 474 28.89 -0.08 -26.87
N ARG A 475 30.05 -0.01 -27.53
CA ARG A 475 30.63 1.23 -28.10
C ARG A 475 29.65 1.99 -29.02
N TYR A 476 28.73 1.26 -29.64
CA TYR A 476 27.69 1.77 -30.55
C TYR A 476 26.27 1.67 -29.95
N GLY A 477 26.15 1.66 -28.62
CA GLY A 477 24.90 1.69 -27.85
C GLY A 477 24.16 0.35 -27.79
N SER A 478 23.82 -0.24 -28.94
CA SER A 478 23.06 -1.50 -29.01
C SER A 478 23.93 -2.68 -29.49
N ALA A 479 23.56 -3.89 -29.07
CA ALA A 479 24.21 -5.12 -29.53
C ALA A 479 24.05 -5.32 -31.05
N ALA A 480 22.89 -4.93 -31.61
CA ALA A 480 22.64 -5.01 -33.06
C ALA A 480 23.49 -4.01 -33.87
N LEU A 481 23.74 -2.80 -33.35
CA LEU A 481 24.71 -1.90 -34.00
C LEU A 481 26.14 -2.44 -33.87
N LYS A 482 26.53 -2.99 -32.72
CA LYS A 482 27.84 -3.63 -32.55
C LYS A 482 28.04 -4.73 -33.59
N ASP A 483 27.09 -5.66 -33.69
CA ASP A 483 27.13 -6.78 -34.64
C ASP A 483 27.17 -6.30 -36.11
N LEU A 484 26.33 -5.33 -36.47
CA LEU A 484 26.32 -4.76 -37.84
C LEU A 484 27.64 -4.04 -38.20
N TRP A 485 28.26 -3.33 -37.25
CA TRP A 485 29.53 -2.63 -37.47
C TRP A 485 30.77 -3.54 -37.38
N GLU A 486 30.69 -4.68 -36.68
CA GLU A 486 31.77 -5.66 -36.57
C GLU A 486 31.72 -6.69 -37.71
N ASN A 487 30.53 -7.21 -38.04
CA ASN A 487 30.33 -8.33 -38.98
C ASN A 487 29.65 -7.94 -40.31
N GLY A 488 29.28 -6.67 -40.52
CA GLY A 488 28.78 -6.18 -41.81
C GLY A 488 29.84 -6.22 -42.91
N PHE A 489 29.39 -6.32 -44.18
CA PHE A 489 30.26 -6.36 -45.35
C PHE A 489 31.12 -5.09 -45.45
N LYS A 490 32.45 -5.28 -45.50
CA LYS A 490 33.44 -4.19 -45.50
C LYS A 490 34.26 -4.11 -46.80
N GLU A 491 34.30 -5.20 -47.56
CA GLU A 491 35.11 -5.33 -48.76
C GLU A 491 34.32 -5.99 -49.88
N LEU A 492 34.59 -5.57 -51.13
CA LEU A 492 33.89 -6.05 -52.32
C LEU A 492 34.08 -7.57 -52.55
N SER A 493 35.24 -8.10 -52.15
CA SER A 493 35.62 -9.51 -52.12
C SER A 493 34.59 -10.40 -51.42
N GLN A 494 33.91 -9.87 -50.40
CA GLN A 494 32.94 -10.61 -49.58
C GLN A 494 31.61 -10.84 -50.30
N LEU A 495 31.30 -10.08 -51.36
CA LEU A 495 30.10 -10.28 -52.17
C LEU A 495 30.30 -11.29 -53.32
N GLU A 496 31.51 -11.44 -53.84
CA GLU A 496 31.78 -12.36 -54.97
C GLU A 496 31.44 -13.82 -54.66
N VAL A 497 31.70 -14.26 -53.42
CA VAL A 497 31.46 -15.65 -52.98
C VAL A 497 29.97 -16.00 -53.07
N MET A 498 29.08 -15.03 -52.86
CA MET A 498 27.63 -15.27 -52.87
C MET A 498 27.13 -15.60 -54.29
N MET A 499 27.66 -14.90 -55.31
CA MET A 499 27.29 -15.09 -56.72
C MET A 499 27.71 -16.44 -57.29
N ARG A 500 28.89 -16.97 -56.92
CA ARG A 500 29.43 -18.20 -57.51
C ARG A 500 28.75 -19.49 -57.04
N SER A 501 27.86 -19.42 -56.04
CA SER A 501 27.31 -20.58 -55.33
C SER A 501 26.00 -21.14 -55.91
N THR A 502 25.36 -20.44 -56.86
CA THR A 502 23.99 -20.72 -57.31
C THR A 502 23.87 -21.50 -58.62
N ASP A 503 24.98 -21.69 -59.34
CA ASP A 503 24.93 -21.99 -60.78
C ASP A 503 25.39 -23.42 -61.15
N ASP A 504 25.91 -24.19 -60.18
CA ASP A 504 26.32 -25.59 -60.39
C ASP A 504 25.11 -26.55 -60.48
N ILE A 505 24.84 -27.03 -61.69
CA ILE A 505 23.79 -28.01 -62.00
C ILE A 505 24.11 -29.37 -61.33
N HIS A 506 25.37 -29.80 -61.31
CA HIS A 506 25.76 -31.11 -60.78
C HIS A 506 25.51 -31.22 -59.28
N GLY A 507 25.82 -30.15 -58.53
CA GLY A 507 25.43 -29.98 -57.13
C GLY A 507 23.93 -30.19 -56.92
N TYR A 508 23.07 -29.61 -57.74
CA TYR A 508 21.63 -29.83 -57.65
C TYR A 508 21.23 -31.28 -57.97
N THR A 509 21.72 -31.89 -59.06
CA THR A 509 21.36 -33.27 -59.40
C THR A 509 21.77 -34.26 -58.32
N LYS A 510 22.92 -34.03 -57.67
CA LYS A 510 23.39 -34.80 -56.51
C LYS A 510 22.44 -34.70 -55.31
N THR A 511 21.84 -33.53 -55.05
CA THR A 511 20.80 -33.40 -54.01
C THR A 511 19.51 -34.13 -54.39
N ILE A 512 19.08 -34.07 -55.65
CA ILE A 512 17.88 -34.76 -56.15
C ILE A 512 18.05 -36.28 -56.01
N LYS A 513 19.17 -36.82 -56.51
CA LYS A 513 19.56 -38.24 -56.37
C LYS A 513 19.67 -38.71 -54.91
N ALA A 514 19.86 -37.80 -53.95
CA ALA A 514 19.84 -38.10 -52.51
C ALA A 514 18.42 -38.07 -51.91
N GLN A 515 17.55 -37.15 -52.34
CA GLN A 515 16.14 -37.13 -51.92
C GLN A 515 15.39 -38.35 -52.44
N ASP A 516 15.62 -38.78 -53.68
CA ASP A 516 14.98 -39.98 -54.23
C ASP A 516 15.35 -41.24 -53.44
N LYS A 517 16.63 -41.43 -53.11
CA LYS A 517 17.07 -42.54 -52.23
C LYS A 517 16.42 -42.50 -50.85
N LEU A 518 16.20 -41.30 -50.29
CA LEU A 518 15.51 -41.12 -49.01
C LEU A 518 14.02 -41.50 -49.11
N ILE A 519 13.35 -41.06 -50.19
CA ILE A 519 11.97 -41.37 -50.51
C ILE A 519 11.79 -42.88 -50.72
N ASP A 520 12.68 -43.52 -51.46
CA ASP A 520 12.66 -44.98 -51.70
C ASP A 520 12.93 -45.77 -50.42
N MET A 521 13.88 -45.36 -49.59
CA MET A 521 14.10 -45.96 -48.26
C MET A 521 12.87 -45.82 -47.33
N MET A 522 12.10 -44.73 -47.45
CA MET A 522 10.84 -44.58 -46.71
C MET A 522 9.72 -45.45 -47.29
N LYS A 523 9.58 -45.53 -48.61
CA LYS A 523 8.57 -46.35 -49.31
C LYS A 523 8.83 -47.86 -49.12
N ALA A 524 10.09 -48.30 -49.14
CA ALA A 524 10.51 -49.68 -48.85
C ALA A 524 10.35 -50.09 -47.37
N ARG A 525 10.05 -49.15 -46.46
CA ARG A 525 9.81 -49.43 -45.03
C ARG A 525 8.34 -49.77 -44.73
N LEU A 526 7.46 -49.77 -45.73
CA LEU A 526 6.09 -50.27 -45.61
C LEU A 526 6.03 -51.79 -45.91
N PRO A 527 5.14 -52.55 -45.24
CA PRO A 527 4.88 -53.93 -45.61
C PRO A 527 4.21 -54.00 -47.00
N PRO A 528 4.44 -55.07 -47.78
CA PRO A 528 3.74 -55.28 -49.05
C PRO A 528 2.22 -55.46 -48.80
N PRO A 529 1.37 -55.12 -49.79
CA PRO A 529 -0.08 -55.30 -49.67
C PRO A 529 -0.44 -56.79 -49.53
N PRO A 530 -1.48 -57.15 -48.73
CA PRO A 530 -1.96 -58.52 -48.64
C PRO A 530 -2.55 -58.98 -49.99
N THR A 531 -2.40 -60.26 -50.29
CA THR A 531 -2.86 -60.87 -51.56
C THR A 531 -4.38 -61.13 -51.59
N ASP A 532 -5.03 -61.15 -50.43
CA ASP A 532 -6.49 -61.20 -50.34
C ASP A 532 -7.05 -59.77 -50.40
N GLY A 533 -7.97 -59.54 -51.36
CA GLY A 533 -8.38 -58.23 -51.90
C GLY A 533 -9.09 -57.24 -50.95
N THR A 534 -8.47 -56.95 -49.81
CA THR A 534 -8.80 -55.86 -48.89
C THR A 534 -7.97 -54.62 -49.25
N PRO A 535 -8.49 -53.40 -49.06
CA PRO A 535 -7.78 -52.18 -49.43
C PRO A 535 -6.50 -52.03 -48.59
N ALA A 536 -5.40 -51.68 -49.26
CA ALA A 536 -4.09 -51.55 -48.62
C ALA A 536 -4.11 -50.56 -47.43
N PRO A 537 -3.35 -50.83 -46.36
CA PRO A 537 -3.31 -49.97 -45.18
C PRO A 537 -2.82 -48.57 -45.55
N LYS A 538 -3.61 -47.54 -45.23
CA LYS A 538 -3.25 -46.14 -45.48
C LYS A 538 -1.95 -45.81 -44.75
N LEU A 539 -1.04 -45.08 -45.43
CA LEU A 539 0.26 -44.71 -44.85
C LEU A 539 0.08 -44.00 -43.49
N PRO A 540 0.93 -44.30 -42.49
CA PRO A 540 0.95 -43.52 -41.25
C PRO A 540 1.19 -42.03 -41.58
N PRO A 541 0.36 -41.10 -41.10
CA PRO A 541 0.33 -39.71 -41.60
C PRO A 541 1.67 -38.98 -41.40
N ARG A 542 2.46 -39.34 -40.38
CA ARG A 542 3.81 -38.83 -40.16
C ARG A 542 4.79 -39.21 -41.28
N ILE A 543 4.68 -40.43 -41.82
CA ILE A 543 5.55 -40.89 -42.94
C ILE A 543 5.08 -40.26 -44.24
N ALA A 544 3.76 -40.17 -44.46
CA ALA A 544 3.20 -39.47 -45.61
C ALA A 544 3.68 -38.00 -45.69
N ALA A 545 3.59 -37.24 -44.60
CA ALA A 545 4.05 -35.85 -44.54
C ALA A 545 5.58 -35.71 -44.71
N GLN A 546 6.37 -36.72 -44.32
CA GLN A 546 7.83 -36.72 -44.55
C GLN A 546 8.18 -37.01 -46.03
N ILE A 547 7.44 -37.89 -46.69
CA ILE A 547 7.58 -38.13 -48.14
C ILE A 547 7.14 -36.88 -48.91
N GLU A 548 6.00 -36.28 -48.58
CA GLU A 548 5.49 -35.03 -49.17
C GLU A 548 6.50 -33.88 -49.02
N GLY A 549 7.12 -33.73 -47.84
CA GLY A 549 8.18 -32.74 -47.61
C GLY A 549 9.46 -32.99 -48.42
N ALA A 550 9.85 -34.25 -48.62
CA ALA A 550 11.00 -34.62 -49.46
C ALA A 550 10.70 -34.40 -50.96
N GLU A 551 9.50 -34.75 -51.41
CA GLU A 551 9.03 -34.53 -52.79
C GLU A 551 8.90 -33.03 -53.10
N ALA A 552 8.43 -32.21 -52.14
CA ALA A 552 8.44 -30.75 -52.25
C ALA A 552 9.85 -30.14 -52.27
N MET A 553 10.79 -30.67 -51.49
CA MET A 553 12.21 -30.25 -51.54
C MET A 553 12.89 -30.64 -52.85
N LYS A 554 12.62 -31.85 -53.39
CA LYS A 554 13.06 -32.27 -54.73
C LYS A 554 12.48 -31.36 -55.81
N LEU A 555 11.20 -30.99 -55.73
CA LEU A 555 10.59 -30.03 -56.66
C LEU A 555 11.33 -28.67 -56.59
N LYS A 556 11.60 -28.17 -55.39
CA LYS A 556 12.32 -26.89 -55.18
C LYS A 556 13.74 -26.91 -55.76
N THR A 557 14.52 -27.97 -55.55
CA THR A 557 15.86 -28.08 -56.14
C THR A 557 15.82 -28.26 -57.65
N ALA A 558 14.82 -28.97 -58.19
CA ALA A 558 14.63 -29.06 -59.63
C ALA A 558 14.29 -27.69 -60.28
N TRP A 559 13.44 -26.88 -59.66
CA TRP A 559 13.17 -25.50 -60.11
C TRP A 559 14.38 -24.57 -60.04
N LEU A 560 15.31 -24.78 -59.11
CA LEU A 560 16.57 -24.05 -59.04
C LEU A 560 17.55 -24.51 -60.13
N ALA A 561 17.72 -25.83 -60.30
CA ALA A 561 18.55 -26.40 -61.37
C ALA A 561 18.10 -25.96 -62.77
N MET A 562 16.79 -26.00 -63.06
CA MET A 562 16.24 -25.51 -64.33
C MET A 562 16.43 -23.98 -64.51
N ARG A 563 16.54 -23.21 -63.42
CA ARG A 563 16.81 -21.77 -63.49
C ARG A 563 18.28 -21.49 -63.83
N ALA A 564 19.22 -22.23 -63.23
CA ALA A 564 20.64 -22.18 -63.59
C ALA A 564 20.86 -22.65 -65.04
N ALA A 565 20.30 -23.82 -65.40
CA ALA A 565 20.41 -24.39 -66.74
C ALA A 565 19.78 -23.51 -67.84
N ARG A 566 18.78 -22.67 -67.52
CA ARG A 566 18.26 -21.65 -68.45
C ARG A 566 19.30 -20.59 -68.83
N GLY A 567 20.23 -20.27 -67.93
CA GLY A 567 21.32 -19.32 -68.19
C GLY A 567 22.41 -19.91 -69.09
N ALA A 568 22.87 -21.13 -68.77
CA ALA A 568 24.03 -21.73 -69.43
C ALA A 568 23.70 -22.68 -70.61
N HIS A 569 22.68 -23.54 -70.49
CA HIS A 569 22.42 -24.64 -71.44
C HIS A 569 20.98 -24.63 -71.99
N TYR A 570 20.49 -23.44 -72.39
CA TYR A 570 19.09 -23.25 -72.81
C TYR A 570 18.58 -24.27 -73.85
N GLY A 571 19.41 -24.63 -74.83
CA GLY A 571 19.05 -25.62 -75.86
C GLY A 571 18.83 -27.04 -75.35
N MET A 572 19.43 -27.42 -74.21
CA MET A 572 19.32 -28.77 -73.65
C MET A 572 18.07 -28.97 -72.79
N LEU A 573 17.36 -27.90 -72.41
CA LEU A 573 16.14 -27.96 -71.59
C LEU A 573 15.03 -28.82 -72.23
N GLN A 574 15.04 -29.01 -73.55
CA GLN A 574 14.11 -29.92 -74.24
C GLN A 574 14.22 -31.37 -73.73
N HIS A 575 15.38 -31.80 -73.25
CA HIS A 575 15.63 -33.14 -72.73
C HIS A 575 15.17 -33.32 -71.27
N ALA A 576 14.87 -32.23 -70.56
CA ALA A 576 14.34 -32.28 -69.19
C ALA A 576 12.83 -32.61 -69.14
N GLY A 577 12.10 -32.45 -70.25
CA GLY A 577 10.66 -32.73 -70.33
C GLY A 577 9.86 -32.02 -69.23
N THR A 578 9.22 -32.81 -68.34
CA THR A 578 8.44 -32.30 -67.20
C THR A 578 9.27 -32.08 -65.92
N GLY A 579 10.57 -31.76 -66.05
CA GLY A 579 11.44 -31.39 -64.92
C GLY A 579 12.41 -32.48 -64.45
N ASP A 580 12.79 -33.42 -65.31
CA ASP A 580 13.85 -34.40 -65.00
C ASP A 580 15.24 -33.77 -65.18
N VAL A 581 15.83 -33.38 -64.06
CA VAL A 581 17.19 -32.80 -63.99
C VAL A 581 18.28 -33.86 -64.20
N VAL A 582 18.00 -35.15 -63.97
CA VAL A 582 18.97 -36.23 -64.21
C VAL A 582 19.11 -36.49 -65.71
N ALA A 583 18.00 -36.47 -66.46
CA ALA A 583 18.02 -36.49 -67.92
C ALA A 583 18.70 -35.24 -68.51
N LEU A 584 18.51 -34.07 -67.88
CA LEU A 584 19.16 -32.82 -68.29
C LEU A 584 20.68 -32.86 -68.06
N GLU A 585 21.14 -33.33 -66.89
CA GLU A 585 22.57 -33.52 -66.58
C GLU A 585 23.22 -34.45 -67.61
N ALA A 586 22.64 -35.63 -67.88
CA ALA A 586 23.18 -36.57 -68.86
C ALA A 586 23.15 -36.04 -70.30
N ALA A 587 22.22 -35.15 -70.65
CA ALA A 587 22.20 -34.47 -71.95
C ALA A 587 23.29 -33.39 -72.06
N ILE A 588 23.58 -32.67 -70.97
CA ILE A 588 24.67 -31.68 -70.90
C ILE A 588 26.03 -32.38 -70.93
N GLU A 589 26.28 -33.38 -70.07
CA GLU A 589 27.51 -34.18 -70.07
C GLU A 589 27.79 -34.80 -71.45
N LYS A 590 26.75 -35.29 -72.16
CA LYS A 590 26.91 -35.79 -73.53
C LYS A 590 27.21 -34.68 -74.52
N ALA A 591 26.53 -33.54 -74.45
CA ALA A 591 26.77 -32.43 -75.37
C ALA A 591 28.19 -31.86 -75.21
N GLU A 592 28.67 -31.71 -73.97
CA GLU A 592 30.05 -31.30 -73.68
C GLU A 592 31.07 -32.33 -74.15
N ALA A 593 30.76 -33.63 -74.09
CA ALA A 593 31.61 -34.68 -74.66
C ALA A 593 31.61 -34.70 -76.20
N ASP A 594 30.45 -34.50 -76.84
CA ASP A 594 30.31 -34.40 -78.31
C ASP A 594 30.96 -33.11 -78.85
N GLU A 595 30.90 -32.00 -78.10
CA GLU A 595 31.56 -30.72 -78.41
C GLU A 595 33.07 -30.82 -78.21
N LYS A 596 33.51 -31.41 -77.10
CA LYS A 596 34.94 -31.68 -76.89
C LYS A 596 35.51 -32.62 -77.96
N ALA A 597 34.77 -33.65 -78.36
CA ALA A 597 35.19 -34.54 -79.46
C ALA A 597 35.24 -33.84 -80.83
N ARG A 598 34.60 -32.67 -81.00
CA ARG A 598 34.81 -31.80 -82.17
C ARG A 598 36.04 -30.91 -81.98
N ALA A 599 36.21 -30.28 -80.82
CA ALA A 599 37.39 -29.48 -80.53
C ALA A 599 38.69 -30.30 -80.64
N ASP A 600 38.72 -31.50 -80.06
CA ASP A 600 39.83 -32.47 -80.15
C ASP A 600 40.06 -32.98 -81.60
N ALA A 601 39.14 -32.72 -82.55
CA ALA A 601 39.29 -33.03 -83.97
C ALA A 601 39.66 -31.79 -84.82
N GLU A 602 39.15 -30.61 -84.47
CA GLU A 602 39.49 -29.33 -85.12
C GLU A 602 40.93 -28.88 -84.74
N ASP A 603 41.41 -29.18 -83.53
CA ASP A 603 42.81 -28.93 -83.08
C ASP A 603 43.85 -29.87 -83.75
N VAL A 604 43.39 -30.87 -84.50
CA VAL A 604 44.23 -31.69 -85.41
C VAL A 604 44.36 -31.04 -86.78
N ASP A 605 43.33 -30.34 -87.26
CA ASP A 605 43.29 -29.66 -88.56
C ASP A 605 43.98 -28.27 -88.49
N MET A 606 43.74 -27.52 -87.41
CA MET A 606 44.37 -26.21 -87.12
C MET A 606 45.89 -26.24 -86.89
N LYS A 607 46.52 -27.41 -87.01
CA LYS A 607 47.98 -27.57 -86.96
C LYS A 607 48.68 -27.53 -88.33
N GLY A 608 47.92 -27.33 -89.41
CA GLY A 608 48.43 -27.26 -90.79
C GLY A 608 48.84 -25.86 -91.26
N ASP A 609 48.06 -24.82 -90.94
CA ASP A 609 48.17 -23.48 -91.54
C ASP A 609 48.61 -22.39 -90.52
N LEU A 610 49.87 -22.47 -90.05
CA LEU A 610 50.49 -21.46 -89.19
C LEU A 610 51.97 -21.19 -89.57
N ASP A 611 52.18 -20.25 -90.50
CA ASP A 611 53.44 -19.50 -90.71
C ASP A 611 53.16 -18.21 -91.53
N GLU A 612 53.93 -17.13 -91.32
CA GLU A 612 53.80 -15.74 -91.85
C GLU A 612 52.57 -14.90 -91.35
N GLU A 613 52.56 -13.55 -91.19
CA GLU A 613 53.49 -12.40 -90.98
C GLU A 613 52.63 -11.13 -90.61
N VAL A 614 53.03 -10.01 -89.96
CA VAL A 614 53.98 -9.72 -88.84
C VAL A 614 53.86 -8.24 -88.33
N LYS A 615 54.28 -7.95 -87.09
CA LYS A 615 54.72 -6.64 -86.46
C LYS A 615 53.81 -5.39 -86.25
N GLU A 616 54.11 -4.69 -85.14
CA GLU A 616 54.04 -3.21 -84.83
C GLU A 616 52.63 -2.51 -84.81
N GLU A 617 52.35 -1.37 -84.12
CA GLU A 617 53.13 -0.14 -83.79
C GLU A 617 52.71 0.58 -82.43
N ASN A 618 52.76 1.93 -82.30
CA ASN A 618 52.78 2.73 -81.02
C ASN A 618 51.84 3.99 -80.96
N GLY A 619 51.72 4.64 -79.77
CA GLY A 619 51.29 6.06 -79.54
C GLY A 619 49.85 6.31 -79.03
N ASP A 620 49.41 7.45 -78.46
CA ASP A 620 50.06 8.68 -77.87
C ASP A 620 48.96 9.46 -77.04
N VAL A 621 49.21 10.14 -75.89
CA VAL A 621 49.44 11.61 -75.65
C VAL A 621 48.23 12.53 -76.04
N VAL A 622 47.68 13.51 -75.27
CA VAL A 622 48.28 14.64 -74.47
C VAL A 622 47.65 14.93 -73.05
N ASP A 623 47.07 16.12 -72.78
CA ASP A 623 46.77 16.81 -71.47
C ASP A 623 45.63 17.90 -71.70
N ALA A 624 45.21 18.93 -70.90
CA ALA A 624 45.67 19.67 -69.70
C ALA A 624 44.57 20.61 -69.07
N GLY A 625 44.78 21.12 -67.83
CA GLY A 625 44.14 22.33 -67.21
C GLY A 625 42.82 22.16 -66.42
N ASP A 626 42.38 23.01 -65.48
CA ASP A 626 42.88 24.24 -64.79
C ASP A 626 42.00 24.44 -63.50
N GLY A 627 42.49 24.70 -62.26
CA GLY A 627 42.86 26.01 -61.68
C GLY A 627 42.44 26.13 -60.18
N ASP A 628 43.00 27.08 -59.40
CA ASP A 628 42.94 27.22 -57.90
C ASP A 628 43.00 28.76 -57.51
N PRO A 629 43.25 29.31 -56.28
CA PRO A 629 43.51 28.75 -54.92
C PRO A 629 42.96 29.50 -53.65
N GLN A 630 43.24 28.94 -52.44
CA GLN A 630 43.58 29.63 -51.15
C GLN A 630 42.48 30.42 -50.35
N GLU A 631 42.64 30.85 -49.07
CA GLU A 631 43.81 31.20 -48.21
C GLU A 631 43.85 30.64 -46.75
N VAL A 632 45.03 30.86 -46.13
CA VAL A 632 45.64 30.56 -44.79
C VAL A 632 44.94 31.15 -43.53
N GLU A 633 45.38 31.06 -42.24
CA GLU A 633 46.63 30.66 -41.53
C GLU A 633 46.26 30.12 -40.10
N GLU A 634 46.89 29.13 -39.45
CA GLU A 634 48.14 29.15 -38.60
C GLU A 634 48.21 30.28 -37.53
N MET A 635 48.80 30.20 -36.31
CA MET A 635 49.88 29.43 -35.61
C MET A 635 49.61 29.42 -34.05
N LYS A 636 50.39 28.91 -33.05
CA LYS A 636 51.50 27.92 -32.80
C LYS A 636 51.66 27.68 -31.26
N ALA A 637 52.47 26.67 -30.86
CA ALA A 637 53.17 26.50 -29.53
C ALA A 637 52.34 26.19 -28.25
N GLU A 638 52.85 25.53 -27.18
CA GLU A 638 54.07 24.73 -26.83
C GLU A 638 53.69 23.81 -25.61
N GLY A 639 54.16 22.57 -25.42
CA GLY A 639 55.49 22.12 -24.93
C GLY A 639 55.48 21.82 -23.40
N ALA A 640 56.16 20.82 -22.79
CA ALA A 640 56.83 19.59 -23.27
C ALA A 640 57.19 18.62 -22.08
N ALA A 641 57.30 17.29 -22.35
CA ALA A 641 58.21 16.27 -21.73
C ALA A 641 58.21 15.98 -20.17
N VAL A 642 58.71 14.86 -19.58
CA VAL A 642 58.99 13.43 -19.94
C VAL A 642 59.11 12.59 -18.63
N GLU A 643 59.15 11.25 -18.74
CA GLU A 643 59.37 10.13 -17.78
C GLU A 643 60.38 10.36 -16.61
N SER A 644 60.45 9.59 -15.49
CA SER A 644 60.47 8.11 -15.36
C SER A 644 60.41 7.54 -13.90
N MET A 645 60.03 6.25 -13.81
CA MET A 645 60.31 5.17 -12.81
C MET A 645 60.94 5.45 -11.41
N LYS A 646 60.41 4.78 -10.36
CA LYS A 646 61.12 3.73 -9.57
C LYS A 646 60.32 3.08 -8.42
N ASP A 647 60.61 1.80 -8.17
CA ASP A 647 60.17 1.00 -7.02
C ASP A 647 61.15 1.06 -5.82
N VAL A 648 60.66 0.78 -4.60
CA VAL A 648 61.43 0.47 -3.37
C VAL A 648 60.66 -0.58 -2.54
N GLU A 649 61.35 -1.37 -1.72
CA GLU A 649 60.91 -2.67 -1.17
C GLU A 649 61.07 -2.77 0.38
N MET A 650 60.52 -3.85 0.98
CA MET A 650 60.87 -4.51 2.26
C MET A 650 60.20 -4.13 3.62
N ALA A 651 59.88 -5.22 4.37
CA ALA A 651 59.91 -5.44 5.85
C ALA A 651 58.87 -4.76 6.79
N GLU A 652 58.43 -5.34 7.94
CA GLU A 652 58.42 -6.72 8.51
C GLU A 652 57.45 -6.81 9.74
N GLY A 653 57.14 -8.03 10.24
CA GLY A 653 56.41 -8.32 11.51
C GLY A 653 54.91 -8.68 11.32
N GLU A 654 54.36 -9.83 11.75
CA GLU A 654 54.23 -10.41 13.12
C GLU A 654 53.56 -9.44 14.13
N LYS A 655 52.53 -9.78 14.93
CA LYS A 655 51.74 -10.99 15.27
C LYS A 655 50.46 -10.50 16.03
N ASP A 656 49.38 -11.21 16.39
CA ASP A 656 48.84 -12.60 16.38
C ASP A 656 47.28 -12.46 16.54
N VAL A 657 46.30 -13.40 16.63
CA VAL A 657 46.18 -14.87 16.75
C VAL A 657 44.76 -15.34 16.30
N THR A 658 44.43 -16.63 16.51
CA THR A 658 43.16 -17.37 16.23
C THR A 658 41.84 -16.70 16.73
N ARG A 659 40.63 -16.99 16.20
CA ARG A 659 39.98 -18.33 16.30
C ARG A 659 38.73 -18.60 15.43
N SER A 660 38.78 -19.73 14.71
CA SER A 660 37.69 -20.60 14.21
C SER A 660 36.60 -20.06 13.27
N ALA A 661 36.62 -20.53 12.01
CA ALA A 661 35.47 -20.56 11.11
C ALA A 661 35.50 -21.83 10.22
N GLU A 662 34.79 -22.88 10.65
CA GLU A 662 34.52 -24.16 9.97
C GLU A 662 33.46 -24.90 10.83
N VAL A 663 32.52 -25.73 10.36
CA VAL A 663 32.26 -26.32 9.04
C VAL A 663 30.76 -26.16 8.71
N ALA A 664 30.39 -26.02 7.42
CA ALA A 664 29.00 -26.11 6.95
C ALA A 664 28.89 -27.10 5.78
N ALA A 665 28.64 -28.38 6.08
CA ALA A 665 28.50 -29.45 5.08
C ALA A 665 27.60 -30.60 5.60
N ALA A 666 26.97 -31.30 4.65
CA ALA A 666 26.03 -32.43 4.83
C ALA A 666 24.69 -32.10 5.53
N GLY A 667 23.60 -32.68 5.02
CA GLY A 667 22.23 -32.41 5.50
C GLY A 667 21.11 -32.77 4.53
N LEU A 668 21.32 -33.75 3.65
CA LEU A 668 20.35 -34.21 2.65
C LEU A 668 20.13 -35.73 2.86
N GLN A 669 18.88 -36.18 2.73
CA GLN A 669 18.35 -37.54 2.96
C GLN A 669 17.88 -37.89 4.39
N GLY A 670 16.59 -38.19 4.52
CA GLY A 670 16.13 -39.46 5.12
C GLY A 670 15.68 -39.48 6.58
N GLN A 671 14.44 -39.07 6.85
CA GLN A 671 13.33 -40.02 7.11
C GLN A 671 11.96 -39.33 6.97
#